data_AF-A0A921QL07-F1
#
_entry.id   AF-A0A921QL07-F1
#
_cell.length_a   1.000
_cell.length_b   1.000
_cell.length_c   1.000
_cell.angle_alpha   90.00
_cell.angle_beta   90.00
_cell.angle_gamma   90.00
#
_symmetry.space_group_name_H-M   'P 1'
#
loop_
_entity.id
_entity.type
_entity.pdbx_description
1 polymer ?
#
loop_
_entity_poly.entity_id
_entity_poly.type
_entity_poly.pdbx_seq_one_letter_code
_entity_poly.pdbx_strand_id
1 'polypeptide(L)'
;MAETLNVSPDDANGSAAVQTEPSSHEDAAIEDMESFLVEVDEVKDKFHVFGVVNKAIIKGILSDVQQEAASQIALKDAEIASLNQKLQQLGNGSLSLSEGRDKRHDEFYSLRQQLDSISKSLLNSEWGLSGSQHNFEDENASKQQDKEKPSRNGVAKTIGPGESKEVVFGDPKLLDHMDKAALISHFNKSMNEMKRQHDSVLHERTEEIFKLKREILKKDGSNPFHLRNNKELEQTRKKMEEVISKLDVLLLENKRNPVRIKSNTIPGQQDKNNVLDSEIQQLESGASNNEEDDCSIPTHSSHFASREADHELNIVRLESDVEDARIAATFREEIERIIIKEFISEINVELHGFEIEGDMKQEVCSIIHNEAVARAMSNIDSLLSKYEEKKSHAEEESLHKQNIEKLKLIVDSFTEVVSEKEKFISQIGLEAMQIRVESMCRELVLLRDKMAKQDSYLSEKNREFGVIMGRLEQARQHVQHNDVTLVELNGRLRTISDSKKDLEKQNQALHNVIEEKEKMLTLAVSKDNYMRKFMENVVKSIRDFEILMMDQQAVVANKVQHIESRFCFLKEQCKHLAKEGNLLRKKALRYKEISEARGSNLQKAELEVDLLGDEVEALTNLLAKIYTALDHYSPVLQHYTGVMETLNMIKKHISMTK
;
A
#
# COMPACT_ATOMS: atom_id res chain seq x y z
N MET A 1 56.42 31.84 9.64
CA MET A 1 57.68 31.20 10.05
C MET A 1 57.74 29.91 9.25
N ALA A 2 58.26 29.86 8.01
CA ALA A 2 59.67 30.10 7.58
C ALA A 2 60.62 29.41 8.57
N GLU A 3 61.54 28.51 8.23
CA GLU A 3 62.25 28.03 7.03
C GLU A 3 63.00 26.75 7.55
N THR A 4 63.56 25.78 6.83
CA THR A 4 64.54 25.84 5.76
C THR A 4 64.92 24.40 5.33
N LEU A 5 65.20 24.26 4.04
CA LEU A 5 65.87 23.16 3.35
C LEU A 5 67.38 23.08 3.66
N ASN A 6 67.99 21.91 3.41
CA ASN A 6 69.32 21.69 2.80
C ASN A 6 69.44 20.17 2.55
N VAL A 7 69.47 19.62 1.33
CA VAL A 7 70.43 19.70 0.20
C VAL A 7 71.81 19.09 0.51
N SER A 8 72.16 18.13 -0.37
CA SER A 8 73.36 17.27 -0.53
C SER A 8 74.69 18.03 -0.65
N PRO A 9 75.87 17.36 -0.66
CA PRO A 9 76.43 16.97 -1.96
C PRO A 9 77.27 15.67 -2.05
N ASP A 10 77.26 15.17 -3.29
CA ASP A 10 78.22 14.41 -4.11
C ASP A 10 79.65 14.02 -3.67
N ASP A 11 80.05 12.86 -4.21
CA ASP A 11 81.18 12.60 -5.14
C ASP A 11 82.31 11.59 -4.79
N ALA A 12 82.43 10.63 -5.73
CA ALA A 12 83.63 10.14 -6.42
C ALA A 12 84.62 9.11 -5.79
N ASN A 13 84.61 7.92 -6.45
CA ASN A 13 85.74 7.13 -6.99
C ASN A 13 86.97 6.76 -6.14
N GLY A 14 87.31 5.46 -6.15
CA GLY A 14 88.67 4.99 -5.89
C GLY A 14 88.81 3.47 -5.79
N SER A 15 89.16 2.83 -6.90
CA SER A 15 89.59 1.42 -6.98
C SER A 15 90.94 1.20 -6.29
N ALA A 16 91.07 0.16 -5.46
CA ALA A 16 92.34 -0.52 -5.22
C ALA A 16 92.09 -1.97 -4.78
N ALA A 17 92.83 -2.86 -5.43
CA ALA A 17 92.67 -4.29 -5.41
C ALA A 17 93.55 -4.97 -4.33
N VAL A 18 93.20 -6.24 -4.08
CA VAL A 18 94.10 -7.38 -3.78
C VAL A 18 94.18 -7.88 -2.32
N GLN A 19 93.78 -9.16 -2.20
CA GLN A 19 94.22 -10.25 -1.31
C GLN A 19 93.47 -10.55 0.01
N THR A 20 92.46 -11.41 -0.14
CA THR A 20 92.24 -12.72 0.54
C THR A 20 92.97 -13.04 1.85
N GLU A 21 92.17 -13.29 2.90
CA GLU A 21 92.19 -14.52 3.72
C GLU A 21 90.79 -14.80 4.31
N PRO A 22 90.41 -16.06 4.60
CA PRO A 22 89.01 -16.50 4.63
C PRO A 22 88.30 -16.36 5.98
N SER A 23 86.98 -16.32 5.85
CA SER A 23 85.89 -16.11 6.80
C SER A 23 85.83 -17.04 8.02
N SER A 24 85.59 -16.46 9.18
CA SER A 24 84.97 -17.08 10.37
C SER A 24 83.56 -16.53 10.61
N HIS A 25 82.75 -16.39 9.55
CA HIS A 25 81.46 -15.67 9.60
C HIS A 25 80.23 -16.54 9.30
N GLU A 26 80.38 -17.86 9.14
CA GLU A 26 79.22 -18.76 8.94
C GLU A 26 78.49 -19.06 10.26
N ASP A 27 79.18 -19.16 11.40
CA ASP A 27 78.53 -19.55 12.66
C ASP A 27 77.59 -18.45 13.20
N ALA A 28 77.92 -17.17 13.02
CA ALA A 28 77.08 -16.06 13.48
C ALA A 28 75.80 -15.88 12.64
N ALA A 29 75.81 -16.27 11.37
CA ALA A 29 74.63 -16.18 10.49
C ALA A 29 73.65 -17.34 10.72
N ILE A 30 74.14 -18.50 11.17
CA ILE A 30 73.32 -19.66 11.50
C ILE A 30 72.62 -19.46 12.85
N GLU A 31 73.29 -18.89 13.84
CA GLU A 31 72.71 -18.62 15.17
C GLU A 31 71.58 -17.57 15.10
N ASP A 32 71.70 -16.55 14.24
CA ASP A 32 70.65 -15.56 13.96
C ASP A 32 69.44 -16.18 13.22
N MET A 33 69.67 -17.12 12.29
CA MET A 33 68.59 -17.84 11.61
C MET A 33 67.85 -18.81 12.54
N GLU A 34 68.55 -19.49 13.45
CA GLU A 34 67.91 -20.34 14.46
C GLU A 34 67.08 -19.52 15.46
N SER A 35 67.57 -18.35 15.89
CA SER A 35 66.79 -17.42 16.72
C SER A 35 65.51 -16.94 16.01
N PHE A 36 65.60 -16.62 14.72
CA PHE A 36 64.43 -16.17 13.94
C PHE A 36 63.39 -17.30 13.74
N LEU A 37 63.83 -18.54 13.58
CA LEU A 37 62.92 -19.69 13.48
C LEU A 37 62.18 -19.98 14.80
N VAL A 38 62.86 -19.83 15.94
CA VAL A 38 62.23 -19.95 17.28
C VAL A 38 61.19 -18.85 17.49
N GLU A 39 61.47 -17.61 17.06
CA GLU A 39 60.56 -16.47 17.18
C GLU A 39 59.31 -16.63 16.28
N VAL A 40 59.46 -17.22 15.09
CA VAL A 40 58.34 -17.56 14.19
C VAL A 40 57.45 -18.66 14.77
N ASP A 41 58.03 -19.70 15.40
CA ASP A 41 57.24 -20.75 16.05
C ASP A 41 56.49 -20.21 17.29
N GLU A 42 57.07 -19.29 18.05
CA GLU A 42 56.40 -18.66 19.19
C GLU A 42 55.21 -17.77 18.75
N VAL A 43 55.34 -17.08 17.62
CA VAL A 43 54.24 -16.31 17.00
C VAL A 43 53.13 -17.24 16.49
N LYS A 44 53.50 -18.39 15.92
CA LYS A 44 52.55 -19.40 15.42
C LYS A 44 51.75 -20.04 16.56
N ASP A 45 52.39 -20.31 17.70
CA ASP A 45 51.72 -20.81 18.90
C ASP A 45 50.78 -19.76 19.50
N LYS A 46 51.19 -18.48 19.56
CA LYS A 46 50.31 -17.38 19.97
C LYS A 46 49.10 -17.24 19.04
N PHE A 47 49.28 -17.40 17.73
CA PHE A 47 48.19 -17.35 16.75
C PHE A 47 47.25 -18.56 16.88
N HIS A 48 47.79 -19.75 17.19
CA HIS A 48 47.00 -20.94 17.47
C HIS A 48 46.17 -20.78 18.75
N VAL A 49 46.77 -20.29 19.83
CA VAL A 49 46.07 -19.99 21.10
C VAL A 49 44.99 -18.94 20.87
N PHE A 50 45.28 -17.86 20.12
CA PHE A 50 44.29 -16.85 19.77
C PHE A 50 43.12 -17.43 18.96
N GLY A 51 43.39 -18.31 18.00
CA GLY A 51 42.36 -19.02 17.23
C GLY A 51 41.50 -19.93 18.09
N VAL A 52 42.10 -20.69 19.02
CA VAL A 52 41.39 -21.58 19.96
C VAL A 52 40.53 -20.77 20.93
N VAL A 53 41.05 -19.68 21.49
CA VAL A 53 40.32 -18.80 22.41
C VAL A 53 39.16 -18.11 21.69
N ASN A 54 39.37 -17.54 20.50
CA ASN A 54 38.27 -16.92 19.74
C ASN A 54 37.20 -17.94 19.35
N LYS A 55 37.59 -19.16 18.95
CA LYS A 55 36.63 -20.23 18.66
C LYS A 55 35.82 -20.62 19.90
N ALA A 56 36.44 -20.64 21.08
CA ALA A 56 35.74 -20.90 22.34
C ALA A 56 34.78 -19.75 22.71
N ILE A 57 35.19 -18.49 22.53
CA ILE A 57 34.35 -17.31 22.79
C ILE A 57 33.15 -17.28 21.84
N ILE A 58 33.37 -17.44 20.53
CA ILE A 58 32.30 -17.48 19.53
C ILE A 58 31.33 -18.63 19.81
N LYS A 59 31.83 -19.80 20.22
CA LYS A 59 31.00 -20.94 20.60
C LYS A 59 30.18 -20.67 21.87
N GLY A 60 30.74 -19.97 22.85
CA GLY A 60 30.03 -19.49 24.04
C GLY A 60 28.88 -18.55 23.65
N ILE A 61 29.19 -17.49 22.89
CA ILE A 61 28.20 -16.53 22.40
C ILE A 61 27.10 -17.23 21.60
N LEU A 62 27.46 -18.16 20.71
CA LEU A 62 26.48 -18.90 19.91
C LEU A 62 25.58 -19.77 20.78
N SER A 63 26.12 -20.39 21.84
CA SER A 63 25.33 -21.19 22.78
C SER A 63 24.37 -20.32 23.58
N ASP A 64 24.81 -19.15 24.04
CA ASP A 64 23.98 -18.19 24.77
C ASP A 64 22.85 -17.64 23.89
N VAL A 65 23.16 -17.28 22.64
CA VAL A 65 22.16 -16.84 21.64
C VAL A 65 21.16 -17.96 21.32
N GLN A 66 21.63 -19.20 21.20
CA GLN A 66 20.77 -20.35 20.95
C GLN A 66 19.84 -20.62 22.14
N GLN A 67 20.33 -20.47 23.36
CA GLN A 67 19.53 -20.64 24.58
C GLN A 67 18.49 -19.53 24.72
N GLU A 68 18.86 -18.27 24.47
CA GLU A 68 17.94 -17.13 24.48
C GLU A 68 16.85 -17.28 23.40
N ALA A 69 17.22 -17.68 22.19
CA ALA A 69 16.26 -17.94 21.12
C ALA A 69 15.29 -19.07 21.49
N ALA A 70 15.79 -20.16 22.09
CA ALA A 70 14.95 -21.26 22.55
C ALA A 70 13.97 -20.82 23.66
N SER A 71 14.41 -19.97 24.60
CA SER A 71 13.55 -19.40 25.63
C SER A 71 12.45 -18.48 25.06
N GLN A 72 12.77 -17.65 24.06
CA GLN A 72 11.77 -16.79 23.42
C GLN A 72 10.76 -17.59 22.58
N ILE A 73 11.20 -18.63 21.88
CA ILE A 73 10.29 -19.54 21.16
C ILE A 73 9.35 -20.22 22.15
N ALA A 74 9.86 -20.76 23.26
CA ALA A 74 9.03 -21.40 24.28
C ALA A 74 8.00 -20.44 24.90
N LEU A 75 8.37 -19.17 25.11
CA LEU A 75 7.47 -18.13 25.60
C LEU A 75 6.36 -17.81 24.59
N LYS A 76 6.71 -17.72 23.30
CA LYS A 76 5.74 -17.49 22.21
C LYS A 76 4.81 -18.69 22.01
N ASP A 77 5.31 -19.91 22.11
CA ASP A 77 4.49 -21.12 22.04
C ASP A 77 3.50 -21.20 23.21
N ALA A 78 3.90 -20.78 24.41
CA ALA A 78 2.99 -20.68 25.56
C ALA A 78 1.90 -19.61 25.35
N GLU A 79 2.25 -18.47 24.74
CA GLU A 79 1.29 -17.41 24.38
C GLU A 79 0.28 -17.91 23.32
N ILE A 80 0.77 -18.61 22.30
CA ILE A 80 -0.07 -19.25 21.27
C ILE A 80 -1.01 -20.30 21.90
N ALA A 81 -0.51 -21.13 22.80
CA ALA A 81 -1.33 -22.11 23.52
C ALA A 81 -2.44 -21.44 24.35
N SER A 82 -2.13 -20.33 25.03
CA SER A 82 -3.12 -19.53 25.77
C SER A 82 -4.17 -18.90 24.85
N LEU A 83 -3.76 -18.36 23.70
CA LEU A 83 -4.67 -17.80 22.70
C LEU A 83 -5.58 -18.88 22.11
N ASN A 84 -5.04 -20.06 21.78
CA ASN A 84 -5.82 -21.19 21.30
C ASN A 84 -6.83 -21.69 22.33
N GLN A 85 -6.46 -21.70 23.62
CA GLN A 85 -7.38 -22.03 24.70
C GLN A 85 -8.52 -21.00 24.81
N LYS A 86 -8.22 -19.69 24.69
CA LYS A 86 -9.24 -18.63 24.62
C LYS A 86 -10.14 -18.78 23.39
N LEU A 87 -9.58 -19.18 22.25
CA LEU A 87 -10.33 -19.41 21.01
C LEU A 87 -11.30 -20.60 21.14
N GLN A 88 -10.88 -21.68 21.79
CA GLN A 88 -11.75 -22.82 22.09
C GLN A 88 -12.86 -22.47 23.10
N GLN A 89 -12.59 -21.58 24.07
CA GLN A 89 -13.62 -21.06 24.96
C GLN A 89 -14.66 -20.20 24.21
N LEU A 90 -14.23 -19.46 23.19
CA LEU A 90 -15.14 -18.74 22.28
C LEU A 90 -15.94 -19.70 21.39
N GLY A 91 -15.31 -20.75 20.89
CA GLY A 91 -15.93 -21.76 20.01
C GLY A 91 -17.04 -22.56 20.69
N ASN A 92 -16.93 -22.79 21.99
CA ASN A 92 -17.95 -23.52 22.77
C ASN A 92 -19.08 -22.61 23.29
N GLY A 93 -18.99 -21.28 23.11
CA GLY A 93 -20.00 -20.30 23.51
C GLY A 93 -21.06 -19.97 22.45
N SER A 94 -20.99 -20.53 21.23
CA SER A 94 -21.92 -20.22 20.14
C SER A 94 -23.14 -21.15 20.11
N LEU A 95 -24.13 -20.87 20.96
CA LEU A 95 -25.52 -21.13 20.62
C LEU A 95 -25.96 -20.09 19.55
N SER A 96 -26.53 -20.56 18.42
CA SER A 96 -27.39 -19.85 17.43
C SER A 96 -26.84 -19.23 16.11
N LEU A 97 -25.74 -19.71 15.49
CA LEU A 97 -25.34 -19.21 14.15
C LEU A 97 -25.92 -19.98 12.93
N SER A 98 -26.76 -20.99 13.11
CA SER A 98 -27.46 -21.65 11.99
C SER A 98 -28.74 -20.92 11.59
N GLU A 99 -29.47 -20.37 12.56
CA GLU A 99 -30.81 -19.81 12.37
C GLU A 99 -30.82 -18.45 11.64
N GLY A 100 -29.72 -17.69 11.74
CA GLY A 100 -29.55 -16.41 11.02
C GLY A 100 -29.14 -16.56 9.56
N ARG A 101 -28.67 -17.73 9.12
CA ARG A 101 -28.29 -17.96 7.71
C ARG A 101 -29.48 -18.40 6.86
N ASP A 102 -30.35 -19.24 7.41
CA ASP A 102 -31.57 -19.68 6.73
C ASP A 102 -32.55 -18.50 6.54
N LYS A 103 -32.70 -17.63 7.54
CA LYS A 103 -33.51 -16.40 7.42
C LYS A 103 -33.04 -15.48 6.29
N ARG A 104 -31.73 -15.29 6.12
CA ARG A 104 -31.19 -14.47 5.01
C ARG A 104 -31.43 -15.11 3.65
N HIS A 105 -31.42 -16.44 3.56
CA HIS A 105 -31.74 -17.14 2.31
C HIS A 105 -33.22 -16.96 1.96
N ASP A 106 -34.12 -17.09 2.94
CA ASP A 106 -35.55 -16.89 2.77
C ASP A 106 -35.90 -15.44 2.41
N GLU A 107 -35.21 -14.46 3.01
CA GLU A 107 -35.33 -13.03 2.68
C GLU A 107 -34.89 -12.74 1.25
N PHE A 108 -33.74 -13.25 0.80
CA PHE A 108 -33.29 -13.10 -0.58
C PHE A 108 -34.22 -13.80 -1.57
N TYR A 109 -34.79 -14.95 -1.20
CA TYR A 109 -35.73 -15.68 -2.03
C TYR A 109 -37.06 -14.91 -2.17
N SER A 110 -37.55 -14.33 -1.06
CA SER A 110 -38.75 -13.48 -1.06
C SER A 110 -38.56 -12.20 -1.89
N LEU A 111 -37.43 -11.50 -1.72
CA LEU A 111 -37.09 -10.31 -2.50
C LEU A 111 -37.01 -10.61 -4.00
N ARG A 112 -36.40 -11.74 -4.36
CA ARG A 112 -36.32 -12.20 -5.75
C ARG A 112 -37.70 -12.51 -6.35
N GLN A 113 -38.62 -13.10 -5.58
CA GLN A 113 -40.01 -13.32 -6.05
C GLN A 113 -40.81 -12.01 -6.18
N GLN A 114 -40.64 -11.07 -5.26
CA GLN A 114 -41.31 -9.77 -5.33
C GLN A 114 -40.85 -8.97 -6.55
N LEU A 115 -39.53 -8.93 -6.80
CA LEU A 115 -38.96 -8.22 -7.93
C LEU A 115 -39.37 -8.85 -9.28
N ASP A 116 -39.46 -10.18 -9.34
CA ASP A 116 -39.98 -10.90 -10.51
C ASP A 116 -41.47 -10.62 -10.75
N SER A 117 -42.27 -10.53 -9.69
CA SER A 117 -43.69 -10.16 -9.79
C SER A 117 -43.87 -8.72 -10.29
N ILE A 118 -43.08 -7.78 -9.78
CA ILE A 118 -43.08 -6.38 -10.24
C ILE A 118 -42.67 -6.28 -11.71
N SER A 119 -41.62 -7.00 -12.10
CA SER A 119 -41.14 -7.06 -13.49
C SER A 119 -42.22 -7.60 -14.44
N LYS A 120 -42.96 -8.64 -14.04
CA LYS A 120 -44.09 -9.19 -14.81
C LYS A 120 -45.31 -8.27 -14.84
N SER A 121 -45.61 -7.55 -13.76
CA SER A 121 -46.69 -6.55 -13.74
C SER A 121 -46.40 -5.36 -14.65
N LEU A 122 -45.13 -4.96 -14.77
CA LEU A 122 -44.68 -3.95 -15.74
C LEU A 122 -44.86 -4.41 -17.20
N LEU A 123 -44.75 -5.72 -17.47
CA LEU A 123 -44.98 -6.30 -18.80
C LEU A 123 -46.46 -6.40 -19.19
N ASN A 124 -47.36 -6.50 -18.20
CA ASN A 124 -48.80 -6.75 -18.41
C ASN A 124 -49.68 -5.49 -18.29
N SER A 125 -49.10 -4.30 -18.01
CA SER A 125 -49.88 -3.08 -17.86
C SER A 125 -50.18 -2.43 -19.22
N GLU A 126 -51.23 -2.93 -19.89
CA GLU A 126 -52.04 -2.09 -20.77
C GLU A 126 -52.63 -0.95 -19.92
N TRP A 127 -52.00 0.22 -19.97
CA TRP A 127 -52.55 1.43 -19.38
C TRP A 127 -53.77 1.88 -20.18
N GLY A 128 -54.92 1.38 -19.77
CA GLY A 128 -56.23 1.80 -20.27
C GLY A 128 -57.21 0.66 -20.27
N LEU A 129 -58.14 0.69 -19.31
CA LEU A 129 -59.25 -0.25 -19.09
C LEU A 129 -58.90 -1.46 -18.22
N SER A 130 -58.92 -1.25 -16.90
CA SER A 130 -59.57 -2.24 -16.04
C SER A 130 -60.18 -1.53 -14.84
N GLY A 131 -61.51 -1.38 -14.92
CA GLY A 131 -62.33 -1.05 -13.76
C GLY A 131 -62.21 -2.17 -12.73
N SER A 132 -62.11 -1.76 -11.47
CA SER A 132 -62.19 -2.64 -10.31
C SER A 132 -63.53 -3.39 -10.33
N GLN A 133 -63.47 -4.72 -10.45
CA GLN A 133 -64.56 -5.60 -10.03
C GLN A 133 -64.55 -5.68 -8.50
N HIS A 134 -65.53 -5.04 -7.86
CA HIS A 134 -66.02 -5.50 -6.58
C HIS A 134 -67.55 -5.55 -6.62
N ASN A 135 -68.07 -6.76 -6.40
CA ASN A 135 -69.47 -7.10 -6.41
C ASN A 135 -70.18 -6.46 -5.21
N PHE A 136 -71.30 -5.79 -5.44
CA PHE A 136 -72.51 -5.97 -4.64
C PHE A 136 -73.71 -5.93 -5.58
N GLU A 137 -74.57 -6.92 -5.39
CA GLU A 137 -75.88 -7.10 -6.00
C GLU A 137 -76.76 -5.86 -5.74
N ASP A 138 -77.45 -5.33 -6.76
CA ASP A 138 -78.90 -5.49 -6.84
C ASP A 138 -79.50 -4.97 -8.16
N GLU A 139 -80.66 -5.53 -8.46
CA GLU A 139 -81.41 -5.56 -9.70
C GLU A 139 -81.97 -4.24 -10.29
N ASN A 140 -82.04 -4.25 -11.64
CA ASN A 140 -83.13 -3.76 -12.51
C ASN A 140 -83.54 -2.26 -12.49
N ALA A 141 -83.37 -1.57 -13.63
CA ALA A 141 -84.42 -1.40 -14.65
C ALA A 141 -84.09 -0.30 -15.69
N SER A 142 -84.32 -0.65 -16.97
CA SER A 142 -84.72 0.17 -18.15
C SER A 142 -84.07 1.55 -18.38
N LYS A 143 -83.30 1.77 -19.46
CA LYS A 143 -83.71 2.08 -20.86
C LYS A 143 -84.64 3.29 -21.05
N GLN A 144 -84.33 4.06 -22.12
CA GLN A 144 -84.94 5.29 -22.66
C GLN A 144 -84.44 6.57 -21.97
N GLN A 145 -84.01 7.63 -22.65
CA GLN A 145 -84.54 8.27 -23.86
C GLN A 145 -83.41 9.12 -24.47
N ASP A 146 -83.11 8.91 -25.75
CA ASP A 146 -83.44 9.79 -26.88
C ASP A 146 -82.52 10.98 -27.11
N LYS A 147 -82.11 11.02 -28.37
CA LYS A 147 -81.39 12.09 -29.04
C LYS A 147 -82.31 13.30 -29.13
N GLU A 148 -81.77 14.48 -28.86
CA GLU A 148 -82.12 15.65 -29.66
C GLU A 148 -80.93 16.60 -29.79
N LYS A 149 -80.69 17.01 -31.04
CA LYS A 149 -79.65 17.93 -31.48
C LYS A 149 -80.18 19.38 -31.44
N PRO A 150 -79.30 20.39 -31.53
CA PRO A 150 -79.47 21.71 -30.94
C PRO A 150 -80.22 22.67 -31.86
N SER A 151 -80.88 23.67 -31.25
CA SER A 151 -81.28 24.89 -31.96
C SER A 151 -80.62 26.11 -31.34
N ARG A 152 -80.07 26.91 -32.24
CA ARG A 152 -79.16 28.03 -32.11
C ARG A 152 -79.95 29.33 -32.05
N ASN A 153 -79.41 30.30 -31.30
CA ASN A 153 -79.61 31.77 -31.30
C ASN A 153 -79.77 32.20 -29.83
N GLY A 154 -78.79 32.79 -29.15
CA GLY A 154 -77.92 33.87 -29.59
C GLY A 154 -78.42 35.14 -28.92
N VAL A 155 -77.71 35.60 -27.87
CA VAL A 155 -77.34 36.99 -27.56
C VAL A 155 -76.61 36.95 -26.22
N ALA A 156 -75.28 37.01 -26.30
CA ALA A 156 -74.42 37.31 -25.17
C ALA A 156 -74.57 38.79 -24.83
N LYS A 157 -74.92 39.10 -23.58
CA LYS A 157 -74.62 40.39 -22.97
C LYS A 157 -73.53 40.17 -21.93
N THR A 158 -72.38 40.69 -22.29
CA THR A 158 -71.15 40.87 -21.52
C THR A 158 -71.45 41.62 -20.22
N ILE A 159 -71.05 41.04 -19.09
CA ILE A 159 -70.77 41.79 -17.86
C ILE A 159 -69.37 41.34 -17.42
N GLY A 160 -68.44 42.29 -17.32
CA GLY A 160 -67.06 42.04 -16.92
C GLY A 160 -66.92 41.68 -15.44
N PRO A 161 -65.73 41.23 -15.02
CA PRO A 161 -65.48 40.81 -13.65
C PRO A 161 -65.34 42.05 -12.78
N GLY A 162 -66.34 42.30 -11.93
CA GLY A 162 -66.33 43.42 -11.02
C GLY A 162 -67.23 43.14 -9.83
N GLU A 163 -66.59 42.96 -8.68
CA GLU A 163 -67.19 42.99 -7.33
C GLU A 163 -68.39 42.07 -7.11
N SER A 164 -68.12 40.87 -6.61
CA SER A 164 -69.09 40.10 -5.84
C SER A 164 -69.50 40.91 -4.61
N LYS A 165 -70.54 41.74 -4.75
CA LYS A 165 -71.32 42.18 -3.60
C LYS A 165 -71.93 40.94 -2.98
N GLU A 166 -71.46 40.65 -1.78
CA GLU A 166 -72.06 39.81 -0.77
C GLU A 166 -73.59 39.85 -0.90
N VAL A 167 -74.21 38.70 -1.19
CA VAL A 167 -75.66 38.56 -1.24
C VAL A 167 -76.15 38.70 0.20
N VAL A 168 -76.44 39.94 0.58
CA VAL A 168 -77.16 40.29 1.78
C VAL A 168 -78.48 39.55 1.74
N PHE A 169 -78.65 38.57 2.63
CA PHE A 169 -79.97 38.00 2.93
C PHE A 169 -80.92 39.17 3.24
N GLY A 170 -81.98 39.27 2.44
CA GLY A 170 -82.95 40.36 2.55
C GLY A 170 -83.50 40.52 3.96
N ASP A 171 -83.64 41.78 4.39
CA ASP A 171 -84.14 42.22 5.69
C ASP A 171 -85.39 41.42 6.13
N PRO A 172 -85.39 40.74 7.29
CA PRO A 172 -86.47 39.87 7.75
C PRO A 172 -87.85 40.55 7.81
N LYS A 173 -87.87 41.88 7.94
CA LYS A 173 -89.09 42.70 8.05
C LYS A 173 -89.95 42.73 6.78
N LEU A 174 -89.42 42.32 5.62
CA LEU A 174 -90.19 42.24 4.37
C LEU A 174 -91.00 40.94 4.24
N LEU A 175 -90.71 39.92 5.06
CA LEU A 175 -91.32 38.59 4.98
C LEU A 175 -92.59 38.47 5.85
N ASP A 176 -92.76 39.35 6.85
CA ASP A 176 -93.88 39.33 7.81
C ASP A 176 -95.25 39.69 7.20
N HIS A 177 -95.27 40.27 6.00
CA HIS A 177 -96.50 40.75 5.35
C HIS A 177 -96.94 39.91 4.14
N MET A 178 -96.23 38.81 3.84
CA MET A 178 -96.55 37.93 2.71
C MET A 178 -97.50 36.82 3.15
N ASP A 179 -98.51 36.51 2.33
CA ASP A 179 -99.32 35.32 2.58
C ASP A 179 -98.51 34.03 2.40
N LYS A 180 -99.04 32.93 2.94
CA LYS A 180 -98.32 31.64 2.98
C LYS A 180 -97.96 31.12 1.57
N ALA A 181 -98.75 31.42 0.55
CA ALA A 181 -98.48 31.00 -0.82
C ALA A 181 -97.41 31.89 -1.49
N ALA A 182 -97.43 33.19 -1.22
CA ALA A 182 -96.45 34.17 -1.67
C ALA A 182 -95.07 33.91 -1.04
N LEU A 183 -95.03 33.51 0.24
CA LEU A 183 -93.79 33.16 0.93
C LEU A 183 -93.15 31.89 0.33
N ILE A 184 -93.96 30.86 0.07
CA ILE A 184 -93.50 29.64 -0.61
C ILE A 184 -93.00 29.96 -2.04
N SER A 185 -93.70 30.82 -2.77
CA SER A 185 -93.27 31.28 -4.10
C SER A 185 -91.94 32.03 -4.04
N HIS A 186 -91.73 32.90 -3.05
CA HIS A 186 -90.48 33.64 -2.84
C HIS A 186 -89.29 32.71 -2.57
N PHE A 187 -89.44 31.77 -1.63
CA PHE A 187 -88.37 30.80 -1.34
C PHE A 187 -88.10 29.87 -2.51
N ASN A 188 -89.13 29.39 -3.22
CA ASN A 188 -88.95 28.58 -4.43
C ASN A 188 -88.23 29.37 -5.53
N LYS A 189 -88.54 30.66 -5.70
CA LYS A 189 -87.83 31.54 -6.65
C LYS A 189 -86.37 31.74 -6.25
N SER A 190 -86.10 31.99 -4.97
CA SER A 190 -84.74 32.14 -4.44
C SER A 190 -83.93 30.84 -4.57
N MET A 191 -84.56 29.69 -4.31
CA MET A 191 -83.93 28.38 -4.41
C MET A 191 -83.61 28.02 -5.86
N ASN A 192 -84.51 28.33 -6.79
CA ASN A 192 -84.27 28.14 -8.23
C ASN A 192 -83.17 29.07 -8.76
N GLU A 193 -83.09 30.32 -8.27
CA GLU A 193 -82.02 31.25 -8.63
C GLU A 193 -80.66 30.75 -8.11
N MET A 194 -80.60 30.31 -6.86
CA MET A 194 -79.39 29.74 -6.27
C MET A 194 -78.94 28.46 -6.98
N LYS A 195 -79.89 27.59 -7.37
CA LYS A 195 -79.62 26.39 -8.17
C LYS A 195 -79.06 26.76 -9.54
N ARG A 196 -79.64 27.75 -10.23
CA ARG A 196 -79.13 28.25 -11.51
C ARG A 196 -77.72 28.82 -11.39
N GLN A 197 -77.43 29.58 -10.33
CA GLN A 197 -76.09 30.10 -10.08
C GLN A 197 -75.08 28.98 -9.85
N HIS A 198 -75.43 27.98 -9.03
CA HIS A 198 -74.58 26.82 -8.79
C HIS A 198 -74.34 26.01 -10.07
N ASP A 199 -75.38 25.74 -10.86
CA ASP A 199 -75.27 25.02 -12.14
C ASP A 199 -74.42 25.81 -13.15
N SER A 200 -74.49 27.15 -13.13
CA SER A 200 -73.63 28.02 -13.95
C SER A 200 -72.15 27.92 -13.54
N VAL A 201 -71.85 27.95 -12.25
CA VAL A 201 -70.47 27.81 -11.73
C VAL A 201 -69.90 26.43 -12.04
N LEU A 202 -70.70 25.37 -11.85
CA LEU A 202 -70.31 24.02 -12.22
C LEU A 202 -70.02 23.89 -13.72
N HIS A 203 -70.86 24.50 -14.57
CA HIS A 203 -70.65 24.48 -16.01
C HIS A 203 -69.36 25.21 -16.41
N GLU A 204 -69.08 26.38 -15.82
CA GLU A 204 -67.84 27.14 -16.05
C GLU A 204 -66.60 26.34 -15.65
N ARG A 205 -66.59 25.76 -14.43
CA ARG A 205 -65.49 24.90 -13.97
C ARG A 205 -65.29 23.66 -14.83
N THR A 206 -66.39 23.08 -15.31
CA THR A 206 -66.34 21.92 -16.21
C THR A 206 -65.73 22.27 -17.57
N GLU A 207 -66.09 23.43 -18.15
CA GLU A 207 -65.45 23.92 -19.37
C GLU A 207 -63.98 24.28 -19.17
N GLU A 208 -63.59 24.84 -18.02
CA GLU A 208 -62.16 25.04 -17.66
C GLU A 208 -61.39 23.72 -17.66
N ILE A 209 -61.94 22.66 -17.06
CA ILE A 209 -61.35 21.32 -17.07
C ILE A 209 -61.22 20.80 -18.51
N PHE A 210 -62.27 20.91 -19.33
CA PHE A 210 -62.20 20.48 -20.74
C PHE A 210 -61.25 21.32 -21.59
N LYS A 211 -61.07 22.61 -21.26
CA LYS A 211 -60.09 23.49 -21.91
C LYS A 211 -58.67 23.07 -21.53
N LEU A 212 -58.38 22.89 -20.24
CA LEU A 212 -57.09 22.39 -19.76
C LEU A 212 -56.78 21.02 -20.35
N LYS A 213 -57.77 20.11 -20.40
CA LYS A 213 -57.61 18.79 -21.03
C LYS A 213 -57.30 18.89 -22.53
N ARG A 214 -57.93 19.81 -23.26
CA ARG A 214 -57.62 20.09 -24.68
C ARG A 214 -56.24 20.72 -24.85
N GLU A 215 -55.80 21.57 -23.93
CA GLU A 215 -54.45 22.16 -23.95
C GLU A 215 -53.37 21.12 -23.66
N ILE A 216 -53.59 20.23 -22.68
CA ILE A 216 -52.71 19.08 -22.40
C ILE A 216 -52.62 18.17 -23.63
N LEU A 217 -53.75 17.81 -24.24
CA LEU A 217 -53.78 17.00 -25.48
C LEU A 217 -53.17 17.70 -26.71
N LYS A 218 -53.05 19.03 -26.69
CA LYS A 218 -52.34 19.79 -27.74
C LYS A 218 -50.85 19.91 -27.46
N LYS A 219 -50.45 19.96 -26.18
CA LYS A 219 -49.06 20.05 -25.73
C LYS A 219 -48.34 18.70 -25.85
N ASP A 220 -49.07 17.63 -25.54
CA ASP A 220 -48.66 16.24 -25.72
C ASP A 220 -49.45 15.66 -26.90
N GLY A 221 -48.85 15.71 -28.09
CA GLY A 221 -49.51 15.38 -29.35
C GLY A 221 -50.33 14.08 -29.34
N SER A 222 -51.47 14.10 -30.03
CA SER A 222 -52.45 13.01 -30.14
C SER A 222 -51.84 11.65 -30.57
N ASN A 223 -51.33 10.85 -29.64
CA ASN A 223 -51.36 9.38 -29.75
C ASN A 223 -51.01 8.67 -28.42
N PRO A 224 -51.83 7.71 -27.93
CA PRO A 224 -51.57 6.97 -26.67
C PRO A 224 -50.36 6.02 -26.68
N PHE A 225 -49.60 5.94 -27.77
CA PHE A 225 -48.55 4.93 -27.96
C PHE A 225 -47.14 5.34 -27.47
N HIS A 226 -46.94 6.56 -26.97
CA HIS A 226 -45.61 7.03 -26.53
C HIS A 226 -45.15 6.47 -25.17
N LEU A 227 -46.02 5.82 -24.39
CA LEU A 227 -45.63 5.20 -23.11
C LEU A 227 -44.89 3.87 -23.28
N ARG A 228 -45.04 3.18 -24.42
CA ARG A 228 -44.40 1.87 -24.65
C ARG A 228 -42.89 1.95 -24.89
N ASN A 229 -42.39 3.12 -25.29
CA ASN A 229 -40.98 3.35 -25.61
C ASN A 229 -40.37 4.49 -24.76
N ASN A 230 -40.76 4.60 -23.48
CA ASN A 230 -39.98 5.43 -22.58
C ASN A 230 -38.62 4.74 -22.35
N LYS A 231 -37.55 5.34 -22.88
CA LYS A 231 -36.17 4.87 -22.74
C LYS A 231 -35.79 4.63 -21.26
N GLU A 232 -36.36 5.41 -20.35
CA GLU A 232 -36.17 5.28 -18.90
C GLU A 232 -36.87 4.04 -18.32
N LEU A 233 -38.09 3.72 -18.80
CA LEU A 233 -38.84 2.55 -18.35
C LEU A 233 -38.18 1.26 -18.84
N GLU A 234 -37.71 1.24 -20.09
CA GLU A 234 -36.97 0.11 -20.65
C GLU A 234 -35.58 -0.06 -19.98
N GLN A 235 -34.92 1.04 -19.60
CA GLN A 235 -33.68 1.00 -18.83
C GLN A 235 -33.91 0.51 -17.40
N THR A 236 -35.02 0.90 -16.78
CA THR A 236 -35.44 0.40 -15.46
C THR A 236 -35.75 -1.09 -15.52
N ARG A 237 -36.38 -1.56 -16.60
CA ARG A 237 -36.65 -2.99 -16.87
C ARG A 237 -35.36 -3.81 -16.96
N LYS A 238 -34.38 -3.35 -17.75
CA LYS A 238 -33.06 -4.01 -17.86
C LYS A 238 -32.33 -4.07 -16.52
N LYS A 239 -32.38 -2.99 -15.73
CA LYS A 239 -31.80 -2.96 -14.38
C LYS A 239 -32.49 -3.95 -13.43
N MET A 240 -33.81 -4.09 -13.49
CA MET A 240 -34.55 -5.08 -12.70
C MET A 240 -34.16 -6.52 -13.07
N GLU A 241 -34.05 -6.84 -14.37
CA GLU A 241 -33.59 -8.16 -14.85
C GLU A 241 -32.14 -8.45 -14.39
N GLU A 242 -31.25 -7.47 -14.43
CA GLU A 242 -29.88 -7.59 -13.94
C GLU A 242 -29.83 -7.87 -12.42
N VAL A 243 -30.65 -7.16 -11.62
CA VAL A 243 -30.73 -7.39 -10.17
C VAL A 243 -31.29 -8.77 -9.85
N ILE A 244 -32.29 -9.26 -10.59
CA ILE A 244 -32.79 -10.64 -10.45
C ILE A 244 -31.68 -11.65 -10.72
N SER A 245 -30.85 -11.44 -11.76
CA SER A 245 -29.74 -12.35 -12.08
C SER A 245 -28.66 -12.39 -10.98
N LYS A 246 -28.36 -11.24 -10.35
CA LYS A 246 -27.43 -11.16 -9.22
C LYS A 246 -27.97 -11.85 -7.97
N LEU A 247 -29.27 -11.69 -7.69
CA LEU A 247 -29.94 -12.41 -6.59
C LEU A 247 -29.94 -13.93 -6.82
N ASP A 248 -30.10 -14.39 -8.06
CA ASP A 248 -30.03 -15.82 -8.41
C ASP A 248 -28.63 -16.41 -8.14
N VAL A 249 -27.56 -15.67 -8.43
CA VAL A 249 -26.17 -16.07 -8.09
C VAL A 249 -25.98 -16.17 -6.58
N LEU A 250 -26.45 -15.18 -5.82
CA LEU A 250 -26.34 -15.16 -4.35
C LEU A 250 -27.16 -16.29 -3.69
N LEU A 251 -28.35 -16.59 -4.21
CA LEU A 251 -29.17 -17.71 -3.76
C LEU A 251 -28.51 -19.06 -4.06
N LEU A 252 -27.79 -19.18 -5.18
CA LEU A 252 -27.05 -20.38 -5.56
C LEU A 252 -25.77 -20.58 -4.71
N GLU A 253 -25.06 -19.49 -4.39
CA GLU A 253 -23.90 -19.51 -3.49
C GLU A 253 -24.29 -19.86 -2.04
N ASN A 254 -25.39 -19.32 -1.53
CA ASN A 254 -25.88 -19.63 -0.18
C ASN A 254 -26.29 -21.11 -0.02
N LYS A 255 -26.71 -21.76 -1.11
CA LYS A 255 -27.10 -23.18 -1.11
C LYS A 255 -25.90 -24.14 -1.05
N ARG A 256 -24.67 -23.68 -1.34
CA ARG A 256 -23.51 -24.54 -1.59
C ARG A 256 -22.63 -24.83 -0.36
N ASN A 257 -23.01 -24.45 0.85
CA ASN A 257 -22.21 -24.73 2.05
C ASN A 257 -23.01 -25.34 3.21
N PRO A 258 -22.90 -26.67 3.37
CA PRO A 258 -22.70 -27.25 4.69
C PRO A 258 -21.48 -28.18 4.67
N VAL A 259 -20.25 -27.64 4.65
CA VAL A 259 -19.09 -28.44 5.02
C VAL A 259 -18.96 -28.40 6.54
N ARG A 260 -19.56 -29.41 7.14
CA ARG A 260 -19.29 -29.86 8.50
C ARG A 260 -17.82 -30.26 8.58
N ILE A 261 -16.96 -29.38 9.08
CA ILE A 261 -15.58 -29.75 9.43
C ILE A 261 -15.67 -30.61 10.69
N LYS A 262 -15.81 -31.92 10.49
CA LYS A 262 -15.25 -32.88 11.44
C LYS A 262 -13.79 -33.06 11.05
N SER A 263 -12.92 -32.87 12.04
CA SER A 263 -11.53 -33.29 12.04
C SER A 263 -11.40 -34.69 11.44
N ASN A 264 -10.70 -34.78 10.31
CA ASN A 264 -9.65 -35.74 9.98
C ASN A 264 -9.52 -35.85 8.46
N THR A 265 -8.32 -35.56 7.98
CA THR A 265 -7.80 -35.88 6.64
C THR A 265 -8.52 -35.17 5.48
N ILE A 266 -7.86 -34.15 4.91
CA ILE A 266 -8.31 -33.48 3.68
C ILE A 266 -7.58 -34.13 2.48
N PRO A 267 -8.26 -34.89 1.62
CA PRO A 267 -7.87 -35.11 0.24
C PRO A 267 -8.44 -33.97 -0.61
N GLY A 268 -7.58 -33.21 -1.27
CA GLY A 268 -8.01 -32.08 -2.12
C GLY A 268 -6.95 -31.00 -2.29
N GLN A 269 -5.70 -31.39 -2.47
CA GLN A 269 -4.58 -30.47 -2.75
C GLN A 269 -3.75 -30.96 -3.95
N GLN A 270 -4.34 -31.74 -4.86
CA GLN A 270 -3.63 -32.28 -6.03
C GLN A 270 -3.92 -31.55 -7.35
N ASP A 271 -5.03 -30.81 -7.49
CA ASP A 271 -5.37 -30.19 -8.79
C ASP A 271 -4.76 -28.80 -9.02
N LYS A 272 -4.15 -28.18 -7.99
CA LYS A 272 -3.41 -26.91 -8.16
C LYS A 272 -1.91 -27.09 -8.27
N ASN A 273 -1.37 -28.20 -7.77
CA ASN A 273 0.06 -28.51 -7.90
C ASN A 273 0.38 -29.06 -9.29
N ASN A 274 -0.52 -29.83 -9.93
CA ASN A 274 -0.27 -30.38 -11.27
C ASN A 274 -0.24 -29.33 -12.40
N VAL A 275 -0.86 -28.16 -12.20
CA VAL A 275 -0.82 -27.05 -13.17
C VAL A 275 0.50 -26.28 -13.06
N LEU A 276 0.98 -26.06 -11.83
CA LEU A 276 2.29 -25.43 -11.58
C LEU A 276 3.45 -26.37 -11.93
N ASP A 277 3.32 -27.69 -11.70
CA ASP A 277 4.35 -28.66 -12.06
C ASP A 277 4.46 -28.84 -13.58
N SER A 278 3.36 -28.70 -14.34
CA SER A 278 3.41 -28.71 -15.81
C SER A 278 4.03 -27.43 -16.39
N GLU A 279 3.85 -26.29 -15.72
CA GLU A 279 4.41 -24.99 -16.13
C GLU A 279 5.91 -24.89 -15.75
N ILE A 280 6.33 -25.52 -14.65
CA ILE A 280 7.75 -25.65 -14.26
C ILE A 280 8.48 -26.68 -15.15
N GLN A 281 7.84 -27.79 -15.54
CA GLN A 281 8.43 -28.75 -16.49
C GLN A 281 8.60 -28.21 -17.91
N GLN A 282 7.79 -27.23 -18.33
CA GLN A 282 7.97 -26.56 -19.63
C GLN A 282 9.11 -25.51 -19.61
N LEU A 283 9.49 -25.00 -18.44
CA LEU A 283 10.63 -24.08 -18.30
C LEU A 283 11.96 -24.83 -18.11
N GLU A 284 11.95 -26.06 -17.57
CA GLU A 284 13.16 -26.89 -17.42
C GLU A 284 13.51 -27.72 -18.66
N SER A 285 12.58 -27.93 -19.60
CA SER A 285 12.85 -28.66 -20.86
C SER A 285 13.43 -27.79 -21.99
N GLY A 286 13.55 -26.47 -21.78
CA GLY A 286 14.16 -25.54 -22.75
C GLY A 286 15.66 -25.30 -22.58
N ALA A 287 16.29 -25.81 -21.51
CA ALA A 287 17.68 -25.49 -21.15
C ALA A 287 18.71 -26.57 -21.53
N SER A 288 18.29 -27.67 -22.16
CA SER A 288 19.20 -28.67 -22.72
C SER A 288 18.70 -28.99 -24.11
N ASN A 289 19.23 -28.30 -25.12
CA ASN A 289 19.74 -28.92 -26.35
C ASN A 289 20.14 -27.84 -27.36
N ASN A 290 21.41 -27.94 -27.74
CA ASN A 290 22.00 -27.64 -29.05
C ASN A 290 22.89 -26.39 -29.16
N GLU A 291 24.11 -26.74 -29.56
CA GLU A 291 25.19 -25.96 -30.11
C GLU A 291 24.76 -25.18 -31.38
N GLU A 292 25.50 -24.09 -31.63
CA GLU A 292 25.81 -23.46 -32.93
C GLU A 292 24.72 -23.41 -34.02
N ASP A 293 24.13 -22.23 -34.28
CA ASP A 293 24.32 -21.54 -35.57
C ASP A 293 23.58 -20.18 -35.66
N ASP A 294 24.29 -19.23 -36.26
CA ASP A 294 23.93 -18.02 -36.99
C ASP A 294 22.66 -17.18 -36.69
N CYS A 295 22.95 -15.94 -36.26
CA CYS A 295 22.49 -14.66 -36.82
C CYS A 295 21.13 -14.62 -37.55
N SER A 296 20.14 -13.95 -36.95
CA SER A 296 19.33 -12.90 -37.60
C SER A 296 18.41 -12.20 -36.60
N ILE A 297 18.52 -10.87 -36.56
CA ILE A 297 17.56 -9.95 -35.92
C ILE A 297 16.20 -10.07 -36.63
N PRO A 298 15.08 -10.06 -35.90
CA PRO A 298 13.95 -9.26 -36.35
C PRO A 298 13.35 -8.41 -35.23
N THR A 299 13.42 -7.11 -35.47
CA THR A 299 12.73 -6.01 -34.81
C THR A 299 11.22 -6.28 -34.76
N HIS A 300 10.63 -6.46 -33.57
CA HIS A 300 9.17 -6.39 -33.40
C HIS A 300 8.78 -5.53 -32.19
N SER A 301 8.55 -4.26 -32.51
CA SER A 301 8.07 -3.15 -31.69
C SER A 301 6.58 -3.27 -31.29
N SER A 302 5.95 -4.44 -31.32
CA SER A 302 4.48 -4.57 -31.23
C SER A 302 3.92 -5.05 -29.88
N HIS A 303 4.75 -5.54 -28.95
CA HIS A 303 4.24 -6.06 -27.67
C HIS A 303 4.08 -5.01 -26.56
N PHE A 304 4.74 -3.85 -26.66
CA PHE A 304 4.59 -2.78 -25.66
C PHE A 304 3.32 -1.94 -25.88
N ALA A 305 2.93 -1.69 -27.14
CA ALA A 305 1.76 -0.87 -27.46
C ALA A 305 0.43 -1.49 -26.98
N SER A 306 0.32 -2.82 -26.92
CA SER A 306 -0.90 -3.51 -26.47
C SER A 306 -1.14 -3.38 -24.96
N ARG A 307 -0.08 -3.27 -24.15
CA ARG A 307 -0.20 -3.23 -22.69
C ARG A 307 -0.42 -1.80 -22.20
N GLU A 308 0.12 -0.81 -22.91
CA GLU A 308 -0.16 0.62 -22.69
C GLU A 308 -1.64 0.96 -22.95
N ALA A 309 -2.20 0.46 -24.06
CA ALA A 309 -3.61 0.66 -24.40
C ALA A 309 -4.58 0.07 -23.34
N ASP A 310 -4.23 -1.06 -22.73
CA ASP A 310 -5.02 -1.70 -21.67
C ASP A 310 -4.95 -0.91 -20.35
N HIS A 311 -3.80 -0.31 -20.03
CA HIS A 311 -3.68 0.56 -18.87
C HIS A 311 -4.48 1.86 -19.07
N GLU A 312 -4.46 2.43 -20.27
CA GLU A 312 -5.21 3.65 -20.60
C GLU A 312 -6.73 3.42 -20.54
N LEU A 313 -7.22 2.27 -21.01
CA LEU A 313 -8.64 1.92 -20.92
C LEU A 313 -9.09 1.70 -19.46
N ASN A 314 -8.23 1.14 -18.60
CA ASN A 314 -8.51 1.00 -17.17
C ASN A 314 -8.51 2.34 -16.43
N ILE A 315 -7.66 3.29 -16.82
CA ILE A 315 -7.64 4.65 -16.26
C ILE A 315 -8.96 5.37 -16.60
N VAL A 316 -9.38 5.34 -17.86
CA VAL A 316 -10.66 5.94 -18.29
C VAL A 316 -11.86 5.32 -17.56
N ARG A 317 -11.84 4.00 -17.32
CA ARG A 317 -12.90 3.33 -16.54
C ARG A 317 -12.92 3.82 -15.09
N LEU A 318 -11.76 3.91 -14.44
CA LEU A 318 -11.66 4.39 -13.06
C LEU A 318 -12.07 5.86 -12.93
N GLU A 319 -11.74 6.71 -13.92
CA GLU A 319 -12.20 8.09 -13.97
C GLU A 319 -13.73 8.18 -14.08
N SER A 320 -14.34 7.33 -14.92
CA SER A 320 -15.81 7.21 -15.00
C SER A 320 -16.43 6.74 -13.69
N ASP A 321 -15.86 5.71 -13.04
CA ASP A 321 -16.36 5.18 -11.77
C ASP A 321 -16.26 6.23 -10.64
N VAL A 322 -15.20 7.05 -10.64
CA VAL A 322 -15.03 8.16 -9.69
C VAL A 322 -16.05 9.27 -9.94
N GLU A 323 -16.31 9.63 -11.19
CA GLU A 323 -17.31 10.65 -11.53
C GLU A 323 -18.73 10.16 -11.21
N ASP A 324 -19.05 8.89 -11.49
CA ASP A 324 -20.32 8.27 -11.10
C ASP A 324 -20.49 8.24 -9.57
N ALA A 325 -19.44 7.89 -8.82
CA ALA A 325 -19.45 7.93 -7.36
C ALA A 325 -19.67 9.35 -6.81
N ARG A 326 -19.08 10.37 -7.46
CA ARG A 326 -19.24 11.78 -7.11
C ARG A 326 -20.66 12.28 -7.39
N ILE A 327 -21.24 11.92 -8.53
CA ILE A 327 -22.63 12.22 -8.86
C ILE A 327 -23.57 11.56 -7.85
N ALA A 328 -23.34 10.28 -7.52
CA ALA A 328 -24.12 9.55 -6.53
C ALA A 328 -24.02 10.17 -5.11
N ALA A 329 -22.84 10.66 -4.71
CA ALA A 329 -22.66 11.39 -3.46
C ALA A 329 -23.45 12.70 -3.45
N THR A 330 -23.40 13.46 -4.54
CA THR A 330 -24.14 14.73 -4.68
C THR A 330 -25.66 14.51 -4.61
N PHE A 331 -26.18 13.47 -5.27
CA PHE A 331 -27.60 13.11 -5.18
C PHE A 331 -28.00 12.66 -3.78
N ARG A 332 -27.14 11.90 -3.09
CA ARG A 332 -27.39 11.49 -1.70
C ARG A 332 -27.47 12.69 -0.77
N GLU A 333 -26.51 13.61 -0.85
CA GLU A 333 -26.51 14.85 -0.07
C GLU A 333 -27.75 15.70 -0.34
N GLU A 334 -28.19 15.79 -1.60
CA GLU A 334 -29.41 16.54 -1.96
C GLU A 334 -30.68 15.87 -1.39
N ILE A 335 -30.78 14.54 -1.45
CA ILE A 335 -31.89 13.79 -0.85
C ILE A 335 -31.90 13.98 0.66
N GLU A 336 -30.75 13.88 1.33
CA GLU A 336 -30.63 14.12 2.77
C GLU A 336 -31.01 15.56 3.13
N ARG A 337 -30.60 16.55 2.31
CA ARG A 337 -31.01 17.96 2.47
C ARG A 337 -32.52 18.14 2.36
N ILE A 338 -33.15 17.50 1.39
CA ILE A 338 -34.61 17.55 1.18
C ILE A 338 -35.33 16.91 2.37
N ILE A 339 -34.90 15.74 2.82
CA ILE A 339 -35.50 15.03 3.97
C ILE A 339 -35.40 15.89 5.23
N ILE A 340 -34.23 16.47 5.52
CA ILE A 340 -34.04 17.33 6.69
C ILE A 340 -34.93 18.57 6.60
N LYS A 341 -35.05 19.18 5.41
CA LYS A 341 -35.90 20.36 5.19
C LYS A 341 -37.38 20.04 5.41
N GLU A 342 -37.85 18.89 4.92
CA GLU A 342 -39.22 18.44 5.12
C GLU A 342 -39.51 18.16 6.60
N PHE A 343 -38.59 17.46 7.29
CA PHE A 343 -38.72 17.14 8.71
C PHE A 343 -38.77 18.41 9.59
N ILE A 344 -37.96 19.42 9.27
CA ILE A 344 -38.00 20.73 9.94
C ILE A 344 -39.35 21.43 9.68
N SER A 345 -39.89 21.32 8.47
CA SER A 345 -41.19 21.92 8.15
C SER A 345 -42.33 21.26 8.91
N GLU A 346 -42.29 19.94 9.09
CA GLU A 346 -43.27 19.16 9.86
C GLU A 346 -43.25 19.54 11.34
N ILE A 347 -42.06 19.62 11.95
CA ILE A 347 -41.90 20.09 13.34
C ILE A 347 -42.45 21.51 13.53
N ASN A 348 -42.20 22.41 12.56
CA ASN A 348 -42.69 23.78 12.65
C ASN A 348 -44.23 23.86 12.57
N VAL A 349 -44.87 23.04 11.74
CA VAL A 349 -46.34 22.96 11.66
C VAL A 349 -46.92 22.44 12.98
N GLU A 350 -46.32 21.40 13.56
CA GLU A 350 -46.77 20.83 14.83
C GLU A 350 -46.60 21.83 16.00
N LEU A 351 -45.48 22.57 16.02
CA LEU A 351 -45.18 23.59 17.03
C LEU A 351 -46.16 24.78 16.95
N HIS A 352 -46.50 25.22 15.73
CA HIS A 352 -47.55 26.23 15.53
C HIS A 352 -48.94 25.72 15.97
N GLY A 353 -49.20 24.42 15.83
CA GLY A 353 -50.40 23.78 16.36
C GLY A 353 -50.50 23.88 17.88
N PHE A 354 -49.40 23.58 18.60
CA PHE A 354 -49.33 23.70 20.05
C PHE A 354 -49.45 25.16 20.54
N GLU A 355 -48.92 26.13 19.79
CA GLU A 355 -49.06 27.55 20.11
C GLU A 355 -50.52 28.01 20.05
N ILE A 356 -51.24 27.66 18.97
CA ILE A 356 -52.68 27.94 18.84
C ILE A 356 -53.48 27.28 19.98
N GLU A 357 -53.18 26.03 20.32
CA GLU A 357 -53.85 25.33 21.43
C GLU A 357 -53.61 26.05 22.77
N GLY A 358 -52.38 26.54 23.01
CA GLY A 358 -52.03 27.34 24.17
C GLY A 358 -52.84 28.62 24.27
N ASP A 359 -52.93 29.37 23.17
CA ASP A 359 -53.68 30.63 23.09
C ASP A 359 -55.18 30.41 23.33
N MET A 360 -55.77 29.40 22.68
CA MET A 360 -57.19 29.04 22.87
C MET A 360 -57.48 28.67 24.32
N LYS A 361 -56.59 27.91 24.97
CA LYS A 361 -56.75 27.50 26.37
C LYS A 361 -56.70 28.70 27.30
N GLN A 362 -55.80 29.65 27.04
CA GLN A 362 -55.68 30.89 27.84
C GLN A 362 -56.89 31.81 27.66
N GLU A 363 -57.44 31.90 26.44
CA GLU A 363 -58.65 32.68 26.15
C GLU A 363 -59.87 32.09 26.89
N VAL A 364 -60.05 30.76 26.82
CA VAL A 364 -61.14 30.06 27.54
C VAL A 364 -61.02 30.26 29.05
N CYS A 365 -59.82 30.14 29.62
CA CYS A 365 -59.60 30.40 31.04
C CYS A 365 -59.96 31.85 31.43
N SER A 366 -59.64 32.83 30.57
CA SER A 366 -59.96 34.25 30.81
C SER A 366 -61.47 34.52 30.79
N ILE A 367 -62.21 33.91 29.86
CA ILE A 367 -63.67 34.03 29.76
C ILE A 367 -64.35 33.47 31.02
N ILE A 368 -63.96 32.26 31.44
CA ILE A 368 -64.53 31.61 32.63
C ILE A 368 -64.29 32.45 33.89
N HIS A 369 -63.07 32.99 34.03
CA HIS A 369 -62.73 33.82 35.18
C HIS A 369 -63.54 35.11 35.24
N ASN A 370 -63.67 35.82 34.12
CA ASN A 370 -64.41 37.09 34.05
C ASN A 370 -65.91 36.92 34.32
N GLU A 371 -66.51 35.84 33.81
CA GLU A 371 -67.92 35.51 34.04
C GLU A 371 -68.21 35.15 35.52
N ALA A 372 -67.29 34.43 36.17
CA ALA A 372 -67.40 34.12 37.59
C ALA A 372 -67.34 35.38 38.47
N VAL A 373 -66.47 36.33 38.11
CA VAL A 373 -66.36 37.64 38.78
C VAL A 373 -67.64 38.46 38.60
N ALA A 374 -68.19 38.52 37.38
CA ALA A 374 -69.43 39.25 37.10
C ALA A 374 -70.64 38.71 37.91
N ARG A 375 -70.77 37.38 38.03
CA ARG A 375 -71.80 36.75 38.86
C ARG A 375 -71.65 37.05 40.35
N ALA A 376 -70.42 37.10 40.86
CA ALA A 376 -70.18 37.46 42.25
C ALA A 376 -70.58 38.92 42.54
N MET A 377 -70.27 39.85 41.63
CA MET A 377 -70.64 41.27 41.78
C MET A 377 -72.16 41.47 41.78
N SER A 378 -72.89 40.82 40.87
CA SER A 378 -74.36 40.89 40.80
C SER A 378 -75.05 40.41 42.09
N ASN A 379 -74.50 39.37 42.74
CA ASN A 379 -75.00 38.89 44.02
C ASN A 379 -74.79 39.90 45.16
N ILE A 380 -73.68 40.63 45.15
CA ILE A 380 -73.40 41.67 46.16
C ILE A 380 -74.38 42.84 46.00
N ASP A 381 -74.64 43.28 44.77
CA ASP A 381 -75.58 44.37 44.50
C ASP A 381 -77.02 44.01 44.88
N SER A 382 -77.43 42.75 44.69
CA SER A 382 -78.73 42.24 45.14
C SER A 382 -78.90 42.29 46.67
N LEU A 383 -77.83 42.02 47.42
CA LEU A 383 -77.84 42.07 48.87
C LEU A 383 -77.84 43.50 49.40
N LEU A 384 -77.16 44.42 48.73
CA LEU A 384 -77.13 45.84 49.07
C LEU A 384 -78.52 46.49 48.89
N SER A 385 -79.23 46.14 47.80
CA SER A 385 -80.58 46.65 47.55
C SER A 385 -81.63 46.13 48.56
N LYS A 386 -81.42 44.94 49.14
CA LYS A 386 -82.29 44.39 50.20
C LYS A 386 -82.02 44.99 51.58
N TYR A 387 -80.87 45.63 51.78
CA TYR A 387 -80.50 46.28 53.04
C TYR A 387 -81.13 47.68 53.17
N GLU A 388 -81.26 48.41 52.06
CA GLU A 388 -81.87 49.75 52.01
C GLU A 388 -83.40 49.75 52.18
N GLU A 389 -84.11 48.63 51.93
CA GLU A 389 -85.57 48.53 52.08
C GLU A 389 -86.08 48.39 53.54
N LYS A 390 -85.20 48.18 54.53
CA LYS A 390 -85.59 47.89 55.93
C LYS A 390 -85.45 49.06 56.93
N LYS A 391 -85.35 50.30 56.45
CA LYS A 391 -85.18 51.49 57.31
C LYS A 391 -86.26 52.56 57.11
N SER A 392 -87.52 52.24 57.42
CA SER A 392 -88.61 53.19 57.73
C SER A 392 -89.81 52.36 58.22
N HIS A 393 -90.56 52.58 59.29
CA HIS A 393 -90.85 53.70 60.20
C HIS A 393 -91.27 53.11 61.56
N ALA A 394 -91.15 53.88 62.65
CA ALA A 394 -91.88 53.65 63.89
C ALA A 394 -92.31 55.00 64.49
N GLU A 395 -93.35 54.93 65.33
CA GLU A 395 -94.02 55.98 66.12
C GLU A 395 -95.18 56.64 65.36
N GLU A 396 -96.42 56.65 65.86
CA GLU A 396 -96.83 56.97 67.23
C GLU A 396 -98.23 56.37 67.57
N GLU A 397 -98.41 55.91 68.82
CA GLU A 397 -99.67 55.43 69.39
C GLU A 397 -100.13 56.41 70.49
N SER A 398 -101.38 56.86 70.45
CA SER A 398 -102.01 57.57 71.57
C SER A 398 -103.52 57.31 71.58
N LEU A 399 -103.96 56.42 72.46
CA LEU A 399 -105.08 56.61 73.41
C LEU A 399 -105.66 55.25 73.86
N HIS A 400 -105.13 54.62 74.91
CA HIS A 400 -105.97 53.83 75.84
C HIS A 400 -105.28 53.46 77.16
N LYS A 401 -104.97 54.50 77.95
CA LYS A 401 -104.53 54.45 79.35
C LYS A 401 -105.65 54.01 80.33
N GLN A 402 -106.48 53.07 79.92
CA GLN A 402 -107.49 52.39 80.75
C GLN A 402 -107.50 50.87 80.53
N ASN A 403 -106.92 50.38 79.42
CA ASN A 403 -106.71 48.94 79.18
C ASN A 403 -105.44 48.38 79.87
N ILE A 404 -104.52 49.27 80.28
CA ILE A 404 -103.19 48.91 80.82
C ILE A 404 -103.29 48.03 82.07
N GLU A 405 -104.32 48.17 82.90
CA GLU A 405 -104.39 47.41 84.17
C GLU A 405 -104.98 46.00 84.02
N LYS A 406 -105.83 45.76 83.00
CA LYS A 406 -106.28 44.40 82.64
C LYS A 406 -105.29 43.66 81.74
N LEU A 407 -104.55 44.39 80.90
CA LEU A 407 -103.46 43.83 80.10
C LEU A 407 -102.27 43.40 80.96
N LYS A 408 -101.98 44.08 82.07
CA LYS A 408 -100.82 43.75 82.93
C LYS A 408 -100.84 42.30 83.45
N LEU A 409 -101.99 41.83 83.92
CA LEU A 409 -102.15 40.45 84.41
C LEU A 409 -102.06 39.38 83.29
N ILE A 410 -102.50 39.70 82.07
CA ILE A 410 -102.39 38.81 80.91
C ILE A 410 -100.96 38.81 80.37
N VAL A 411 -100.30 39.98 80.34
CA VAL A 411 -98.91 40.14 79.93
C VAL A 411 -97.98 39.40 80.88
N ASP A 412 -98.18 39.45 82.20
CA ASP A 412 -97.33 38.71 83.14
C ASP A 412 -97.44 37.19 82.94
N SER A 413 -98.67 36.68 82.73
CA SER A 413 -98.92 35.27 82.36
C SER A 413 -98.32 34.89 81.00
N PHE A 414 -98.37 35.77 80.00
CA PHE A 414 -97.75 35.53 78.69
C PHE A 414 -96.22 35.64 78.76
N THR A 415 -95.68 36.52 79.60
CA THR A 415 -94.23 36.74 79.78
C THR A 415 -93.58 35.49 80.38
N GLU A 416 -94.25 34.81 81.30
CA GLU A 416 -93.76 33.54 81.85
C GLU A 416 -93.71 32.44 80.78
N VAL A 417 -94.78 32.26 79.99
CA VAL A 417 -94.83 31.28 78.88
C VAL A 417 -93.84 31.63 77.75
N VAL A 418 -93.67 32.91 77.44
CA VAL A 418 -92.68 33.38 76.46
C VAL A 418 -91.27 33.12 76.99
N SER A 419 -91.00 33.36 78.28
CA SER A 419 -89.68 33.09 78.89
C SER A 419 -89.32 31.60 78.89
N GLU A 420 -90.30 30.72 79.09
CA GLU A 420 -90.09 29.27 78.99
C GLU A 420 -89.89 28.84 77.53
N LYS A 421 -90.71 29.32 76.59
CA LYS A 421 -90.51 29.03 75.16
C LYS A 421 -89.21 29.58 74.62
N GLU A 422 -88.75 30.74 75.10
CA GLU A 422 -87.48 31.36 74.73
C GLU A 422 -86.29 30.57 75.28
N LYS A 423 -86.41 30.00 76.49
CA LYS A 423 -85.43 29.01 77.01
C LYS A 423 -85.39 27.75 76.14
N PHE A 424 -86.55 27.21 75.75
CA PHE A 424 -86.61 26.05 74.85
C PHE A 424 -86.03 26.35 73.46
N ILE A 425 -86.33 27.51 72.87
CA ILE A 425 -85.77 27.94 71.58
C ILE A 425 -84.26 28.17 71.69
N SER A 426 -83.77 28.76 72.78
CA SER A 426 -82.33 28.94 73.03
C SER A 426 -81.61 27.60 73.21
N GLN A 427 -82.22 26.65 73.91
CA GLN A 427 -81.70 25.30 74.09
C GLN A 427 -81.63 24.53 72.75
N ILE A 428 -82.71 24.55 71.97
CA ILE A 428 -82.76 23.93 70.63
C ILE A 428 -81.75 24.60 69.68
N GLY A 429 -81.63 25.93 69.74
CA GLY A 429 -80.65 26.70 68.96
C GLY A 429 -79.21 26.36 69.33
N LEU A 430 -78.89 26.23 70.63
CA LEU A 430 -77.58 25.83 71.13
C LEU A 430 -77.22 24.40 70.71
N GLU A 431 -78.16 23.46 70.86
CA GLU A 431 -77.95 22.04 70.53
C GLU A 431 -77.79 21.83 69.01
N ALA A 432 -78.57 22.53 68.20
CA ALA A 432 -78.38 22.56 66.74
C ALA A 432 -77.04 23.19 66.33
N MET A 433 -76.60 24.24 67.02
CA MET A 433 -75.30 24.88 66.78
C MET A 433 -74.14 23.96 67.20
N GLN A 434 -74.29 23.23 68.31
CA GLN A 434 -73.31 22.27 68.79
C GLN A 434 -73.15 21.09 67.81
N ILE A 435 -74.26 20.51 67.33
CA ILE A 435 -74.24 19.45 66.30
C ILE A 435 -73.54 19.95 65.03
N ARG A 436 -73.82 21.18 64.61
CA ARG A 436 -73.19 21.79 63.42
C ARG A 436 -71.69 22.03 63.60
N VAL A 437 -71.26 22.53 64.77
CA VAL A 437 -69.84 22.71 65.10
C VAL A 437 -69.13 21.36 65.17
N GLU A 438 -69.73 20.35 65.78
CA GLU A 438 -69.17 18.99 65.83
C GLU A 438 -69.03 18.38 64.43
N SER A 439 -70.01 18.59 63.54
CA SER A 439 -69.92 18.19 62.12
C SER A 439 -68.77 18.90 61.38
N MET A 440 -68.66 20.21 61.53
CA MET A 440 -67.56 20.99 60.92
C MET A 440 -66.19 20.59 61.46
N CYS A 441 -66.08 20.30 62.77
CA CYS A 441 -64.85 19.80 63.37
C CYS A 441 -64.45 18.42 62.81
N ARG A 442 -65.42 17.52 62.59
CA ARG A 442 -65.16 16.22 61.94
C ARG A 442 -64.68 16.38 60.50
N GLU A 443 -65.30 17.27 59.72
CA GLU A 443 -64.84 17.59 58.36
C GLU A 443 -63.44 18.22 58.33
N LEU A 444 -63.14 19.13 59.26
CA LEU A 444 -61.81 19.74 59.38
C LEU A 444 -60.73 18.72 59.72
N VAL A 445 -61.01 17.75 60.58
CA VAL A 445 -60.09 16.64 60.89
C VAL A 445 -59.86 15.78 59.65
N LEU A 446 -60.92 15.41 58.93
CA LEU A 446 -60.82 14.66 57.66
C LEU A 446 -60.01 15.41 56.59
N LEU A 447 -60.19 16.73 56.47
CA LEU A 447 -59.41 17.57 55.55
C LEU A 447 -57.95 17.67 55.97
N ARG A 448 -57.67 17.80 57.27
CA ARG A 448 -56.32 17.81 57.82
C ARG A 448 -55.60 16.48 57.55
N ASP A 449 -56.28 15.35 57.70
CA ASP A 449 -55.71 14.04 57.40
C ASP A 449 -55.42 13.85 55.91
N LYS A 450 -56.28 14.39 55.03
CA LYS A 450 -56.03 14.42 53.58
C LYS A 450 -54.82 15.30 53.23
N MET A 451 -54.71 16.47 53.85
CA MET A 451 -53.57 17.39 53.66
C MET A 451 -52.26 16.74 54.13
N ALA A 452 -52.25 16.11 55.32
CA ALA A 452 -51.08 15.40 55.82
C ALA A 452 -50.63 14.25 54.90
N LYS A 453 -51.58 13.52 54.28
CA LYS A 453 -51.27 12.48 53.28
C LYS A 453 -50.66 13.07 52.00
N GLN A 454 -51.20 14.21 51.52
CA GLN A 454 -50.64 14.90 50.37
C GLN A 454 -49.23 15.45 50.65
N ASP A 455 -48.99 16.01 51.83
CA ASP A 455 -47.67 16.50 52.25
C ASP A 455 -46.65 15.36 52.35
N SER A 456 -47.05 14.21 52.91
CA SER A 456 -46.21 13.01 52.95
C SER A 456 -45.83 12.54 51.53
N TYR A 457 -46.79 12.54 50.60
CA TYR A 457 -46.55 12.17 49.21
C TYR A 457 -45.62 13.18 48.51
N LEU A 458 -45.84 14.48 48.70
CA LEU A 458 -44.98 15.55 48.18
C LEU A 458 -43.55 15.44 48.72
N SER A 459 -43.39 15.14 50.01
CA SER A 459 -42.08 14.93 50.62
C SER A 459 -41.37 13.72 50.03
N GLU A 460 -42.08 12.62 49.77
CA GLU A 460 -41.51 11.44 49.12
C GLU A 460 -41.08 11.74 47.68
N LYS A 461 -41.91 12.47 46.92
CA LYS A 461 -41.57 12.90 45.55
C LYS A 461 -40.37 13.84 45.52
N ASN A 462 -40.25 14.75 46.49
CA ASN A 462 -39.07 15.61 46.62
C ASN A 462 -37.80 14.81 46.95
N ARG A 463 -37.92 13.75 47.77
CA ARG A 463 -36.80 12.82 48.03
C ARG A 463 -36.37 12.08 46.76
N GLU A 464 -37.33 11.55 46.00
CA GLU A 464 -37.06 10.89 44.71
C GLU A 464 -36.39 11.86 43.72
N PHE A 465 -36.90 13.08 43.62
CA PHE A 465 -36.31 14.13 42.79
C PHE A 465 -34.87 14.46 43.20
N GLY A 466 -34.58 14.53 44.50
CA GLY A 466 -33.22 14.70 45.02
C GLY A 466 -32.27 13.58 44.59
N VAL A 467 -32.72 12.33 44.60
CA VAL A 467 -31.93 11.19 44.10
C VAL A 467 -31.68 11.31 42.59
N ILE A 468 -32.69 11.68 41.80
CA ILE A 468 -32.54 11.88 40.35
C ILE A 468 -31.56 13.01 40.05
N MET A 469 -31.68 14.15 40.75
CA MET A 469 -30.74 15.27 40.63
C MET A 469 -29.31 14.87 40.97
N GLY A 470 -29.11 14.07 42.03
CA GLY A 470 -27.79 13.53 42.36
C GLY A 470 -27.20 12.65 41.26
N ARG A 471 -28.01 11.78 40.65
CA ARG A 471 -27.59 10.94 39.51
C ARG A 471 -27.29 11.77 38.25
N LEU A 472 -28.08 12.81 38.00
CA LEU A 472 -27.87 13.72 36.88
C LEU A 472 -26.55 14.48 37.03
N GLU A 473 -26.23 14.96 38.23
CA GLU A 473 -24.96 15.64 38.50
C GLU A 473 -23.76 14.69 38.35
N GLN A 474 -23.87 13.44 38.79
CA GLN A 474 -22.85 12.41 38.55
C GLN A 474 -22.67 12.14 37.05
N ALA A 475 -23.76 12.01 36.30
CA ALA A 475 -23.70 11.82 34.85
C ALA A 475 -23.03 13.02 34.17
N ARG A 476 -23.33 14.25 34.60
CA ARG A 476 -22.70 15.49 34.10
C ARG A 476 -21.18 15.48 34.33
N GLN A 477 -20.74 15.10 35.53
CA GLN A 477 -19.31 14.99 35.84
C GLN A 477 -18.62 13.91 34.98
N HIS A 478 -19.30 12.79 34.74
CA HIS A 478 -18.77 11.72 33.90
C HIS A 478 -18.62 12.15 32.43
N VAL A 479 -19.57 12.94 31.91
CA VAL A 479 -19.47 13.55 30.57
C VAL A 479 -18.29 14.53 30.51
N GLN A 480 -18.14 15.42 31.50
CA GLN A 480 -16.99 16.33 31.56
C GLN A 480 -15.66 15.59 31.63
N HIS A 481 -15.58 14.50 32.39
CA HIS A 481 -14.37 13.68 32.44
C HIS A 481 -14.07 13.05 31.07
N ASN A 482 -15.09 12.49 30.42
CA ASN A 482 -14.95 11.93 29.08
C ASN A 482 -14.47 12.98 28.07
N ASP A 483 -15.01 14.20 28.12
CA ASP A 483 -14.57 15.31 27.25
C ASP A 483 -13.08 15.62 27.43
N VAL A 484 -12.60 15.68 28.67
CA VAL A 484 -11.16 15.89 28.97
C VAL A 484 -10.31 14.75 28.40
N THR A 485 -10.72 13.50 28.60
CA THR A 485 -9.97 12.35 28.06
C THR A 485 -9.97 12.32 26.53
N LEU A 486 -11.05 12.78 25.89
CA LEU A 486 -11.17 12.85 24.44
C LEU A 486 -10.24 13.92 23.86
N VAL A 487 -10.13 15.08 24.53
CA VAL A 487 -9.15 16.12 24.17
C VAL A 487 -7.71 15.59 24.30
N GLU A 488 -7.40 14.88 25.38
CA GLU A 488 -6.06 14.29 25.58
C GLU A 488 -5.74 13.24 24.49
N LEU A 489 -6.69 12.35 24.19
CA LEU A 489 -6.54 11.33 23.16
C LEU A 489 -6.37 11.95 21.77
N ASN A 490 -7.13 12.99 21.44
CA ASN A 490 -6.96 13.74 20.19
C ASN A 490 -5.59 14.44 20.12
N GLY A 491 -5.08 14.96 21.24
CA GLY A 491 -3.73 15.52 21.33
C GLY A 491 -2.65 14.47 21.02
N ARG A 492 -2.80 13.27 21.59
CA ARG A 492 -1.91 12.12 21.31
C ARG A 492 -2.00 11.69 19.85
N LEU A 493 -3.21 11.60 19.29
CA LEU A 493 -3.43 11.25 17.89
C LEU A 493 -2.75 12.24 16.94
N ARG A 494 -2.85 13.54 17.23
CA ARG A 494 -2.15 14.60 16.47
C ARG A 494 -0.64 14.42 16.52
N THR A 495 -0.08 14.20 17.71
CA THR A 495 1.36 13.97 17.89
C THR A 495 1.85 12.73 17.12
N ILE A 496 1.09 11.63 17.16
CA ILE A 496 1.39 10.42 16.39
C ILE A 496 1.30 10.69 14.89
N SER A 497 0.29 11.45 14.44
CA SER A 497 0.12 11.83 13.03
C SER A 497 1.29 12.68 12.53
N ASP A 498 1.75 13.66 13.31
CA ASP A 498 2.89 14.50 12.97
C ASP A 498 4.18 13.67 12.91
N SER A 499 4.40 12.79 13.90
CA SER A 499 5.54 11.86 13.91
C SER A 499 5.53 10.90 12.70
N LYS A 500 4.36 10.38 12.32
CA LYS A 500 4.21 9.55 11.12
C LYS A 500 4.62 10.32 9.87
N LYS A 501 4.17 11.57 9.72
CA LYS A 501 4.51 12.43 8.58
C LYS A 501 6.01 12.69 8.50
N ASP A 502 6.68 12.88 9.63
CA ASP A 502 8.13 13.05 9.66
C ASP A 502 8.88 11.75 9.33
N LEU A 503 8.40 10.60 9.79
CA LEU A 503 8.93 9.29 9.41
C LEU A 503 8.78 9.04 7.90
N GLU A 504 7.66 9.45 7.31
CA GLU A 504 7.40 9.32 5.88
C GLU A 504 8.37 10.19 5.04
N LYS A 505 8.69 11.40 5.51
CA LYS A 505 9.76 12.22 4.90
C LYS A 505 11.13 11.56 5.01
N GLN A 506 11.45 10.97 6.16
CA GLN A 506 12.73 10.26 6.35
C GLN A 506 12.83 9.03 5.44
N ASN A 507 11.76 8.25 5.32
CA ASN A 507 11.70 7.12 4.39
C ASN A 507 11.86 7.55 2.94
N GLN A 508 11.23 8.66 2.54
CA GLN A 508 11.42 9.20 1.19
C GLN A 508 12.87 9.61 0.94
N ALA A 509 13.52 10.27 1.90
CA ALA A 509 14.93 10.63 1.80
C ALA A 509 15.83 9.39 1.71
N LEU A 510 15.55 8.35 2.49
CA LEU A 510 16.27 7.07 2.43
C LEU A 510 16.10 6.40 1.06
N HIS A 511 14.89 6.40 0.50
CA HIS A 511 14.63 5.85 -0.83
C HIS A 511 15.45 6.56 -1.92
N ASN A 512 15.51 7.90 -1.87
CA ASN A 512 16.33 8.66 -2.81
C ASN A 512 17.83 8.30 -2.71
N VAL A 513 18.34 8.12 -1.48
CA VAL A 513 19.74 7.70 -1.26
C VAL A 513 19.98 6.29 -1.80
N ILE A 514 19.04 5.36 -1.58
CA ILE A 514 19.14 3.98 -2.10
C ILE A 514 19.17 4.01 -3.63
N GLU A 515 18.27 4.76 -4.28
CA GLU A 515 18.22 4.87 -5.74
C GLU A 515 19.52 5.45 -6.32
N GLU A 516 20.11 6.47 -5.66
CA GLU A 516 21.40 7.03 -6.06
C GLU A 516 22.54 5.99 -5.93
N LYS A 517 22.55 5.23 -4.84
CA LYS A 517 23.54 4.17 -4.60
C LYS A 517 23.41 3.03 -5.61
N GLU A 518 22.19 2.63 -5.97
CA GLU A 518 21.93 1.63 -7.00
C GLU A 518 22.45 2.08 -8.36
N LYS A 519 22.19 3.33 -8.77
CA LYS A 519 22.74 3.90 -10.02
C LYS A 519 24.27 3.91 -10.00
N MET A 520 24.88 4.32 -8.89
CA MET A 520 26.34 4.32 -8.74
C MET A 520 26.93 2.91 -8.82
N LEU A 521 26.28 1.92 -8.19
CA LEU A 521 26.70 0.52 -8.22
C LEU A 521 26.59 -0.04 -9.64
N THR A 522 25.49 0.24 -10.34
CA THR A 522 25.29 -0.22 -11.72
C THR A 522 26.38 0.33 -12.66
N LEU A 523 26.75 1.61 -12.49
CA LEU A 523 27.87 2.21 -13.20
C LEU A 523 29.21 1.54 -12.86
N ALA A 524 29.47 1.28 -11.58
CA ALA A 524 30.69 0.60 -11.13
C ALA A 524 30.80 -0.83 -11.70
N VAL A 525 29.70 -1.60 -11.67
CA VAL A 525 29.62 -2.95 -12.24
C VAL A 525 29.86 -2.93 -13.75
N SER A 526 29.33 -1.94 -14.48
CA SER A 526 29.59 -1.82 -15.92
C SER A 526 31.07 -1.56 -16.24
N LYS A 527 31.75 -0.74 -15.43
CA LYS A 527 33.19 -0.47 -15.55
C LYS A 527 34.01 -1.72 -15.19
N ASP A 528 33.64 -2.44 -14.14
CA ASP A 528 34.32 -3.69 -13.77
C ASP A 528 34.17 -4.75 -14.87
N ASN A 529 32.99 -4.90 -15.46
CA ASN A 529 32.76 -5.82 -16.57
C ASN A 529 33.59 -5.44 -17.81
N TYR A 530 33.70 -4.15 -18.13
CA TYR A 530 34.60 -3.69 -19.18
C TYR A 530 36.06 -4.05 -18.88
N MET A 531 36.53 -3.77 -17.65
CA MET A 531 37.89 -4.11 -17.24
C MET A 531 38.15 -5.61 -17.26
N ARG A 532 37.18 -6.44 -16.86
CA ARG A 532 37.26 -7.90 -16.94
C ARG A 532 37.46 -8.37 -18.37
N LYS A 533 36.65 -7.90 -19.32
CA LYS A 533 36.81 -8.22 -20.74
C LYS A 533 38.16 -7.76 -21.29
N PHE A 534 38.62 -6.58 -20.88
CA PHE A 534 39.95 -6.10 -21.24
C PHE A 534 41.05 -7.05 -20.71
N MET A 535 40.97 -7.43 -19.44
CA MET A 535 41.93 -8.35 -18.83
C MET A 535 41.88 -9.76 -19.45
N GLU A 536 40.71 -10.27 -19.80
CA GLU A 536 40.57 -11.54 -20.54
C GLU A 536 41.30 -11.50 -21.89
N ASN A 537 41.19 -10.39 -22.62
CA ASN A 537 41.93 -10.20 -23.87
C ASN A 537 43.45 -10.14 -23.64
N VAL A 538 43.91 -9.45 -22.59
CA VAL A 538 45.33 -9.40 -22.23
C VAL A 538 45.86 -10.80 -21.89
N VAL A 539 45.12 -11.56 -21.07
CA VAL A 539 45.48 -12.95 -20.72
C VAL A 539 45.55 -13.83 -21.96
N LYS A 540 44.59 -13.70 -22.89
CA LYS A 540 44.61 -14.41 -24.17
C LYS A 540 45.86 -14.06 -24.99
N SER A 541 46.18 -12.78 -25.13
CA SER A 541 47.40 -12.36 -25.84
C SER A 541 48.68 -12.87 -25.18
N ILE A 542 48.74 -12.92 -23.86
CA ILE A 542 49.89 -13.49 -23.13
C ILE A 542 50.02 -15.00 -23.41
N ARG A 543 48.91 -15.74 -23.41
CA ARG A 543 48.88 -17.17 -23.75
C ARG A 543 49.33 -17.43 -25.18
N ASP A 544 48.86 -16.63 -26.13
CA ASP A 544 49.27 -16.73 -27.53
C ASP A 544 50.78 -16.43 -27.68
N PHE A 545 51.29 -15.43 -26.95
CA PHE A 545 52.72 -15.13 -26.92
C PHE A 545 53.54 -16.25 -26.26
N GLU A 546 53.05 -16.85 -25.18
CA GLU A 546 53.69 -18.00 -24.53
C GLU A 546 53.84 -19.18 -25.51
N ILE A 547 52.79 -19.50 -26.26
CA ILE A 547 52.83 -20.54 -27.30
C ILE A 547 53.88 -20.20 -28.37
N LEU A 548 53.88 -18.96 -28.87
CA LEU A 548 54.87 -18.51 -29.85
C LEU A 548 56.30 -18.64 -29.32
N MET A 549 56.53 -18.27 -28.05
CA MET A 549 57.84 -18.36 -27.43
C MET A 549 58.30 -19.81 -27.24
N MET A 550 57.40 -20.72 -26.89
CA MET A 550 57.70 -22.16 -26.82
C MET A 550 58.14 -22.71 -28.18
N ASP A 551 57.42 -22.35 -29.26
CA ASP A 551 57.78 -22.77 -30.63
C ASP A 551 59.17 -22.23 -31.03
N GLN A 552 59.45 -20.96 -30.74
CA GLN A 552 60.77 -20.38 -31.00
C GLN A 552 61.87 -21.06 -30.19
N GLN A 553 61.62 -21.36 -28.92
CA GLN A 553 62.57 -22.07 -28.06
C GLN A 553 62.87 -23.47 -28.63
N ALA A 554 61.87 -24.19 -29.15
CA ALA A 554 62.06 -25.48 -29.81
C ALA A 554 62.92 -25.36 -31.08
N VAL A 555 62.68 -24.35 -31.93
CA VAL A 555 63.48 -24.09 -33.13
C VAL A 555 64.94 -23.79 -32.76
N VAL A 556 65.17 -22.95 -31.75
CA VAL A 556 66.52 -22.62 -31.28
C VAL A 556 67.22 -23.85 -30.71
N ALA A 557 66.53 -24.64 -29.87
CA ALA A 557 67.08 -25.88 -29.31
C ALA A 557 67.53 -26.85 -30.41
N ASN A 558 66.70 -27.07 -31.44
CA ASN A 558 67.03 -27.90 -32.59
C ASN A 558 68.26 -27.39 -33.35
N LYS A 559 68.36 -26.06 -33.57
CA LYS A 559 69.53 -25.45 -34.24
C LYS A 559 70.80 -25.62 -33.41
N VAL A 560 70.72 -25.42 -32.10
CA VAL A 560 71.86 -25.60 -31.19
C VAL A 560 72.33 -27.05 -31.20
N GLN A 561 71.42 -28.01 -31.07
CA GLN A 561 71.73 -29.45 -31.12
C GLN A 561 72.39 -29.84 -32.45
N HIS A 562 71.92 -29.28 -33.58
CA HIS A 562 72.53 -29.50 -34.89
C HIS A 562 73.96 -28.91 -34.97
N ILE A 563 74.19 -27.71 -34.45
CA ILE A 563 75.53 -27.09 -34.40
C ILE A 563 76.46 -27.92 -33.52
N GLU A 564 75.99 -28.35 -32.35
CA GLU A 564 76.76 -29.21 -31.43
C GLU A 564 77.16 -30.53 -32.13
N SER A 565 76.22 -31.17 -32.82
CA SER A 565 76.48 -32.39 -33.60
C SER A 565 77.55 -32.17 -34.68
N ARG A 566 77.46 -31.05 -35.41
CA ARG A 566 78.48 -30.66 -36.42
C ARG A 566 79.84 -30.39 -35.78
N PHE A 567 79.89 -29.74 -34.63
CA PHE A 567 81.13 -29.45 -33.91
C PHE A 567 81.79 -30.75 -33.41
N CYS A 568 81.01 -31.68 -32.85
CA CYS A 568 81.50 -33.00 -32.46
C CYS A 568 82.10 -33.76 -33.65
N PHE A 569 81.44 -33.73 -34.81
CA PHE A 569 81.98 -34.32 -36.04
C PHE A 569 83.29 -33.65 -36.48
N LEU A 570 83.34 -32.31 -36.49
CA LEU A 570 84.54 -31.56 -36.84
C LEU A 570 85.70 -31.85 -35.88
N LYS A 571 85.40 -31.97 -34.57
CA LYS A 571 86.38 -32.36 -33.54
C LYS A 571 87.00 -33.73 -33.86
N GLU A 572 86.21 -34.71 -34.28
CA GLU A 572 86.74 -36.01 -34.71
C GLU A 572 87.59 -35.91 -35.99
N GLN A 573 87.18 -35.09 -36.96
CA GLN A 573 88.02 -34.82 -38.14
C GLN A 573 89.36 -34.17 -37.77
N CYS A 574 89.36 -33.19 -36.87
CA CYS A 574 90.58 -32.55 -36.39
C CYS A 574 91.50 -33.56 -35.69
N LYS A 575 90.94 -34.53 -34.93
CA LYS A 575 91.74 -35.63 -34.36
C LYS A 575 92.38 -36.50 -35.45
N HIS A 576 91.66 -36.82 -36.52
CA HIS A 576 92.21 -37.56 -37.66
C HIS A 576 93.33 -36.77 -38.33
N LEU A 577 93.09 -35.49 -38.65
CA LEU A 577 94.08 -34.62 -39.28
C LEU A 577 95.32 -34.43 -38.39
N ALA A 578 95.15 -34.32 -37.07
CA ALA A 578 96.26 -34.27 -36.14
C ALA A 578 97.11 -35.56 -36.17
N LYS A 579 96.48 -36.74 -36.29
CA LYS A 579 97.20 -38.02 -36.47
C LYS A 579 97.97 -38.04 -37.79
N GLU A 580 97.35 -37.60 -38.88
CA GLU A 580 97.99 -37.56 -40.20
C GLU A 580 99.15 -36.56 -40.25
N GLY A 581 98.96 -35.37 -39.69
CA GLY A 581 100.02 -34.36 -39.53
C GLY A 581 101.18 -34.87 -38.69
N ASN A 582 100.91 -35.61 -37.60
CA ASN A 582 101.95 -36.25 -36.80
C ASN A 582 102.71 -37.33 -37.58
N LEU A 583 102.03 -38.11 -38.43
CA LEU A 583 102.67 -39.10 -39.31
C LEU A 583 103.57 -38.40 -40.34
N LEU A 584 103.09 -37.34 -40.97
CA LEU A 584 103.85 -36.55 -41.93
C LEU A 584 105.08 -35.92 -41.29
N ARG A 585 104.95 -35.35 -40.08
CA ARG A 585 106.06 -34.82 -39.29
C ARG A 585 107.13 -35.89 -39.00
N LYS A 586 106.72 -37.10 -38.63
CA LYS A 586 107.65 -38.24 -38.42
C LYS A 586 108.38 -38.61 -39.72
N LYS A 587 107.68 -38.65 -40.86
CA LYS A 587 108.31 -38.89 -42.17
C LYS A 587 109.31 -37.79 -42.54
N ALA A 588 108.94 -36.52 -42.35
CA ALA A 588 109.82 -35.38 -42.62
C ALA A 588 111.10 -35.43 -41.76
N LEU A 589 110.97 -35.76 -40.47
CA LEU A 589 112.11 -35.94 -39.57
C LEU A 589 113.04 -37.05 -40.07
N ARG A 590 112.48 -38.21 -40.47
CA ARG A 590 113.26 -39.30 -41.08
C ARG A 590 113.99 -38.87 -42.34
N TYR A 591 113.34 -38.14 -43.24
CA TYR A 591 113.99 -37.64 -44.45
C TYR A 591 115.12 -36.66 -44.14
N LYS A 592 114.92 -35.78 -43.15
CA LYS A 592 115.96 -34.86 -42.66
C LYS A 592 117.17 -35.63 -42.12
N GLU A 593 116.94 -36.59 -41.20
CA GLU A 593 118.00 -37.45 -40.64
C GLU A 593 118.80 -38.16 -41.74
N ILE A 594 118.12 -38.75 -42.73
CA ILE A 594 118.76 -39.43 -43.87
C ILE A 594 119.58 -38.45 -44.71
N SER A 595 119.06 -37.26 -44.98
CA SER A 595 119.76 -36.24 -45.77
C SER A 595 120.99 -35.71 -45.04
N GLU A 596 120.89 -35.44 -43.74
CA GLU A 596 122.00 -35.00 -42.89
C GLU A 596 123.09 -36.08 -42.81
N ALA A 597 122.71 -37.35 -42.62
CA ALA A 597 123.64 -38.47 -42.62
C ALA A 597 124.35 -38.63 -43.98
N ARG A 598 123.60 -38.50 -45.09
CA ARG A 598 124.19 -38.53 -46.44
C ARG A 598 125.13 -37.37 -46.67
N GLY A 599 124.77 -36.15 -46.24
CA GLY A 599 125.62 -34.97 -46.31
C GLY A 599 126.94 -35.16 -45.53
N SER A 600 126.86 -35.69 -44.31
CA SER A 600 128.06 -36.00 -43.51
C SER A 600 128.95 -37.06 -44.15
N ASN A 601 128.36 -38.12 -44.72
CA ASN A 601 129.13 -39.15 -45.44
C ASN A 601 129.80 -38.59 -46.70
N LEU A 602 129.10 -37.73 -47.46
CA LEU A 602 129.68 -37.06 -48.62
C LEU A 602 130.83 -36.14 -48.22
N GLN A 603 130.67 -35.34 -47.17
CA GLN A 603 131.74 -34.47 -46.67
C GLN A 603 132.98 -35.25 -46.21
N LYS A 604 132.78 -36.42 -45.57
CA LYS A 604 133.90 -37.31 -45.21
C LYS A 604 134.62 -37.84 -46.44
N ALA A 605 133.87 -38.25 -47.47
CA ALA A 605 134.45 -38.73 -48.72
C ALA A 605 135.19 -37.62 -49.47
N GLU A 606 134.66 -36.39 -49.46
CA GLU A 606 135.33 -35.21 -50.01
C GLU A 606 136.67 -34.95 -49.31
N LEU A 607 136.68 -34.92 -47.97
CA LEU A 607 137.92 -34.77 -47.19
C LEU A 607 138.93 -35.90 -47.46
N GLU A 608 138.49 -37.13 -47.66
CA GLU A 608 139.36 -38.25 -48.02
C GLU A 608 139.95 -38.08 -49.43
N VAL A 609 139.15 -37.62 -50.39
CA VAL A 609 139.61 -37.31 -51.75
C VAL A 609 140.61 -36.15 -51.74
N ASP A 610 140.36 -35.10 -50.96
CA ASP A 610 141.29 -33.97 -50.81
C ASP A 610 142.63 -34.41 -50.20
N LEU A 611 142.60 -35.22 -49.12
CA LEU A 611 143.81 -35.78 -48.51
C LEU A 611 144.61 -36.66 -49.49
N LEU A 612 143.93 -37.52 -50.26
CA LEU A 612 144.57 -38.31 -51.30
C LEU A 612 145.11 -37.43 -52.43
N GLY A 613 144.41 -36.34 -52.76
CA GLY A 613 144.86 -35.31 -53.70
C GLY A 613 146.16 -34.66 -53.25
N ASP A 614 146.22 -34.19 -52.00
CA ASP A 614 147.41 -33.62 -51.37
C ASP A 614 148.58 -34.62 -51.36
N GLU A 615 148.31 -35.91 -51.06
CA GLU A 615 149.32 -36.96 -51.08
C GLU A 615 149.84 -37.22 -52.50
N VAL A 616 148.95 -37.31 -53.49
CA VAL A 616 149.32 -37.46 -54.90
C VAL A 616 150.12 -36.25 -55.38
N GLU A 617 149.75 -35.03 -54.99
CA GLU A 617 150.49 -33.81 -55.31
C GLU A 617 151.88 -33.80 -54.66
N ALA A 618 151.98 -34.18 -53.38
CA ALA A 618 153.26 -34.29 -52.68
C ALA A 618 154.20 -35.33 -53.33
N LEU A 619 153.66 -36.50 -53.71
CA LEU A 619 154.39 -37.54 -54.43
C LEU A 619 154.81 -37.07 -55.82
N THR A 620 153.95 -36.34 -56.53
CA THR A 620 154.25 -35.77 -57.86
C THR A 620 155.36 -34.71 -57.75
N ASN A 621 155.30 -33.85 -56.73
CA ASN A 621 156.34 -32.86 -56.45
C ASN A 621 157.68 -33.50 -56.07
N LEU A 622 157.66 -34.58 -55.28
CA LEU A 622 158.86 -35.37 -54.97
C LEU A 622 159.45 -36.00 -56.24
N LEU A 623 158.60 -36.58 -57.08
CA LEU A 623 159.00 -37.17 -58.35
C LEU A 623 159.61 -36.11 -59.29
N ALA A 624 159.08 -34.88 -59.31
CA ALA A 624 159.65 -33.76 -60.06
C ALA A 624 161.04 -33.33 -59.54
N LYS A 625 161.24 -33.35 -58.22
CA LYS A 625 162.58 -33.11 -57.63
C LYS A 625 163.56 -34.22 -58.00
N ILE A 626 163.14 -35.49 -57.96
CA ILE A 626 163.95 -36.64 -58.39
C ILE A 626 164.29 -36.51 -59.88
N TYR A 627 163.31 -36.17 -60.72
CA TYR A 627 163.54 -35.90 -62.14
C TYR A 627 164.60 -34.83 -62.34
N THR A 628 164.45 -33.68 -61.67
CA THR A 628 165.39 -32.55 -61.80
C THR A 628 166.81 -32.95 -61.39
N ALA A 629 166.95 -33.73 -60.31
CA ALA A 629 168.24 -34.26 -59.88
C ALA A 629 168.84 -35.25 -60.90
N LEU A 630 168.05 -36.20 -61.41
CA LEU A 630 168.51 -37.16 -62.40
C LEU A 630 168.83 -36.49 -63.75
N ASP A 631 168.04 -35.49 -64.16
CA ASP A 631 168.24 -34.72 -65.39
C ASP A 631 169.54 -33.90 -65.33
N HIS A 632 169.91 -33.35 -64.16
CA HIS A 632 171.20 -32.70 -63.95
C HIS A 632 172.40 -33.64 -64.20
N TYR A 633 172.28 -34.91 -63.83
CA TYR A 633 173.31 -35.94 -64.09
C TYR A 633 173.14 -36.65 -65.44
N SER A 634 172.16 -36.25 -66.27
CA SER A 634 171.86 -36.87 -67.57
C SER A 634 173.09 -37.11 -68.45
N PRO A 635 174.08 -36.19 -68.57
CA PRO A 635 175.28 -36.44 -69.38
C PRO A 635 176.11 -37.64 -68.93
N VAL A 636 176.13 -37.93 -67.62
CA VAL A 636 176.84 -39.08 -67.05
C VAL A 636 175.97 -40.33 -67.12
N LEU A 637 174.66 -40.18 -66.88
CA LEU A 637 173.69 -41.29 -66.88
C LEU A 637 173.35 -41.81 -68.28
N GLN A 638 173.74 -41.13 -69.35
CA GLN A 638 173.56 -41.58 -70.74
C GLN A 638 174.17 -42.96 -71.04
N HIS A 639 175.15 -43.42 -70.24
CA HIS A 639 175.73 -44.76 -70.37
C HIS A 639 174.90 -45.88 -69.70
N TYR A 640 173.82 -45.54 -68.98
CA TYR A 640 172.94 -46.49 -68.29
C TYR A 640 171.51 -46.43 -68.87
N THR A 641 171.25 -47.24 -69.91
CA THR A 641 170.00 -47.21 -70.70
C THR A 641 168.72 -47.33 -69.86
N GLY A 642 168.67 -48.25 -68.87
CA GLY A 642 167.48 -48.42 -68.03
C GLY A 642 167.15 -47.20 -67.14
N VAL A 643 168.17 -46.45 -66.72
CA VAL A 643 167.98 -45.21 -65.96
C VAL A 643 167.42 -44.11 -66.87
N MET A 644 167.88 -44.05 -68.12
CA MET A 644 167.41 -43.09 -69.11
C MET A 644 165.95 -43.33 -69.54
N GLU A 645 165.54 -44.59 -69.69
CA GLU A 645 164.13 -44.96 -69.92
C GLU A 645 163.24 -44.55 -68.76
N THR A 646 163.68 -44.80 -67.52
CA THR A 646 162.98 -44.38 -66.31
C THR A 646 162.85 -42.85 -66.25
N LEU A 647 163.91 -42.11 -66.61
CA LEU A 647 163.88 -40.64 -66.66
C LEU A 647 162.83 -40.13 -67.67
N ASN A 648 162.74 -40.75 -68.85
CA ASN A 648 161.74 -40.40 -69.85
C ASN A 648 160.30 -40.74 -69.42
N MET A 649 160.10 -41.86 -68.70
CA MET A 649 158.80 -42.19 -68.12
C MET A 649 158.37 -41.18 -67.05
N ILE A 650 159.30 -40.82 -66.16
CA ILE A 650 159.06 -39.80 -65.13
C ILE A 650 158.72 -38.46 -65.77
N LYS A 651 159.48 -38.04 -66.80
CA LYS A 651 159.20 -36.84 -67.58
C LYS A 651 157.78 -36.83 -68.12
N LYS A 652 157.38 -37.94 -68.76
CA LYS A 652 156.04 -38.10 -69.35
C LYS A 652 154.96 -37.97 -68.27
N HIS A 653 155.14 -38.61 -67.12
CA HIS A 653 154.19 -38.55 -66.02
C HIS A 653 154.04 -37.13 -65.46
N ILE A 654 155.15 -36.43 -65.17
CA ILE A 654 155.11 -35.05 -64.65
C ILE A 654 154.42 -34.10 -65.63
N SER A 655 154.67 -34.29 -66.94
CA SER A 655 154.02 -33.49 -68.00
C SER A 655 152.54 -33.80 -68.22
N MET A 656 152.01 -34.88 -67.64
CA MET A 656 150.59 -35.24 -67.67
C MET A 656 149.83 -34.81 -66.40
N THR A 657 150.53 -34.43 -65.33
CA THR A 657 149.95 -34.06 -64.02
C THR A 657 149.97 -32.54 -63.75
N LYS A 658 150.45 -31.74 -64.71
CA LYS A 658 150.12 -30.30 -64.85
C LYS A 658 148.96 -30.15 -65.81
#